data_AF-A0A928GXV6-F1
#
_entry.id   AF-A0A928GXV6-F1
#
_cell.length_a   1.000
_cell.length_b   1.000
_cell.length_c   1.000
_cell.angle_alpha   90.00
_cell.angle_beta   90.00
_cell.angle_gamma   90.00
#
_symmetry.space_group_name_H-M   'P 1'
#
loop_
_entity.id
_entity.type
_entity.pdbx_description
1 polymer ?
#
loop_
_entity_poly.entity_id
_entity_poly.type
_entity_poly.pdbx_seq_one_letter_code
_entity_poly.pdbx_strand_id
1 'polypeptide(L)'
;MSVSQGGVVSNTNVNANGFLGVGHSGSATDTLISGSYYSSGYYQQGYINGSVCVSGGYANKTTINSAGIMTVKYDGLANSTTVNEGGVLNAGISGQVSNSIINSSGVMNVDTGSATKTTVNRDGSVYVYTGWSGVYGFGYVNSTTVNEGGSLTIRNGGTADNTKLYGVMFIESDSYATCPSGGYANNTEISNGGCLTISSGGTADNTTVNYLGTLYVYSGTANSVTVFTDGYLSNSGGVVNNLVIAGGNASLASPGIINNAIITSNGRMYIYSGIVNNVSVSEYSFLEIEGSALDIVENGGYVEVYEGAHVTFAQNTISGADISGRITVHSNTTLLDANVNSYGSAYIFSGGVAENILVNERGTMFVSSGGTATQITENGGYVMTENGANVSFLENTLSGITVSNNMTVHSNTTLLDANINRYGKVYIFNGGIADNITANEGGEMYVSEGGTATQITENGGYVITENGANVSFLENTLSGITVSNNMTVHSKTQLLDANINSGSVRIFDSGVASNVSVNGNGKMYISSGGTATAVVENGGFVMLEDGANVSFVENTLSGINIGHSATVHSKTKLLDANVNYAGEVHIFDSGVASNISVNGNGKMYISSGGTATAVVENGGFVMLEDGANVSFVENTLSGFNIYGRDVTAHSNTTVINVAVNSGGKLHVFGSNNVKSLRVVSNGHVLLYDGASIESATLSGYRSSRYVNGEYIYETTFASMTINSGGIANNTIMSACAKITVSSGGIANNTIMIHHWYPSELHIVSGGVANSTTVTASMFISNGGIGNDTVVNSGIVYVYEGGTANSTTVNSSGNMHISSGGIANDTTMTGGSMVISEGGIASATTIAAGNMRISGGGSADSTIVSGGYMFISSGGVANEITISGGQMNISYGGVASGTTISNGYMVICSGGTASDIVEDGGSVQVVDGATVAFAEHTFSGITISGRTATVHSNTTALDVAVGSQGKLLVYDGGVASNTDLKGVRTYTYSIGSYHYSSHLASMMVSSGGSALGATLNEYAALTVLSGAIASNTTIKTSGSMYISQGAIVDGTVVDGGTLNISNGVTVDNTTVSNGNITICDGGIANNTTMSGGSMFISSGGVANDTTMSGGYMNISSGGVANGYCPKFCEKHL
;
A
#
# COMPACT_ATOMS: atom_id res chain seq x y z
N MET A 1 26.13 -13.01 33.56
CA MET A 1 25.79 -14.21 34.36
C MET A 1 25.91 -15.46 33.49
N SER A 2 26.25 -16.60 34.07
CA SER A 2 26.25 -17.90 33.39
C SER A 2 25.57 -18.93 34.30
N VAL A 3 24.64 -19.71 33.74
CA VAL A 3 23.91 -20.77 34.44
C VAL A 3 24.28 -22.10 33.79
N SER A 4 24.91 -22.98 34.55
CA SER A 4 25.37 -24.31 34.10
C SER A 4 24.67 -25.43 34.88
N GLN A 5 25.08 -26.67 34.64
CA GLN A 5 24.43 -27.92 35.03
C GLN A 5 23.74 -27.90 36.41
N GLY A 6 22.41 -27.96 36.41
CA GLY A 6 21.56 -27.98 37.61
C GLY A 6 21.22 -26.60 38.20
N GLY A 7 21.84 -25.53 37.71
CA GLY A 7 21.50 -24.15 38.06
C GLY A 7 20.16 -23.71 37.46
N VAL A 8 19.39 -22.95 38.25
CA VAL A 8 18.14 -22.33 37.82
C VAL A 8 18.20 -20.84 38.14
N VAL A 9 17.85 -20.00 37.17
CA VAL A 9 17.60 -18.57 37.39
C VAL A 9 16.15 -18.25 37.01
N SER A 10 15.49 -17.34 37.72
CA SER A 10 14.10 -16.95 37.47
C SER A 10 13.92 -15.44 37.68
N ASN A 11 12.86 -14.83 37.12
CA ASN A 11 12.52 -13.41 37.27
C ASN A 11 13.71 -12.48 36.96
N THR A 12 14.39 -12.73 35.84
CA THR A 12 15.70 -12.11 35.53
C THR A 12 15.58 -11.03 34.47
N ASN A 13 15.99 -9.81 34.82
CA ASN A 13 16.07 -8.69 33.87
C ASN A 13 17.49 -8.60 33.29
N VAL A 14 17.61 -8.80 31.98
CA VAL A 14 18.85 -8.67 31.20
C VAL A 14 18.77 -7.39 30.37
N ASN A 15 19.24 -6.30 30.98
CA ASN A 15 19.24 -4.96 30.38
C ASN A 15 20.49 -4.75 29.48
N ALA A 16 20.65 -3.56 28.91
CA ALA A 16 21.79 -3.17 28.08
C ALA A 16 23.17 -3.50 28.70
N ASN A 17 24.10 -4.04 27.89
CA ASN A 17 25.37 -4.66 28.31
C ASN A 17 25.23 -5.92 29.20
N GLY A 18 24.02 -6.28 29.61
CA GLY A 18 23.74 -7.51 30.32
C GLY A 18 23.88 -8.73 29.41
N PHE A 19 24.62 -9.73 29.89
CA PHE A 19 24.72 -11.03 29.25
C PHE A 19 24.30 -12.16 30.19
N LEU A 20 23.43 -13.05 29.73
CA LEU A 20 23.05 -14.28 30.42
C LEU A 20 23.31 -15.49 29.51
N GLY A 21 24.32 -16.29 29.84
CA GLY A 21 24.52 -17.61 29.24
C GLY A 21 23.72 -18.67 29.97
N VAL A 22 22.91 -19.45 29.26
CA VAL A 22 22.22 -20.64 29.78
C VAL A 22 22.86 -21.86 29.12
N GLY A 23 23.83 -22.44 29.81
CA GLY A 23 24.64 -23.58 29.35
C GLY A 23 23.97 -24.93 29.58
N HIS A 24 24.72 -26.00 29.29
CA HIS A 24 24.22 -27.37 29.29
C HIS A 24 23.55 -27.76 30.63
N SER A 25 22.28 -28.19 30.54
CA SER A 25 21.40 -28.51 31.69
C SER A 25 21.22 -27.39 32.73
N GLY A 26 21.45 -26.12 32.37
CA GLY A 26 21.00 -24.95 33.11
C GLY A 26 19.59 -24.52 32.68
N SER A 27 18.86 -23.83 33.56
CA SER A 27 17.49 -23.35 33.29
C SER A 27 17.35 -21.85 33.58
N ALA A 28 16.62 -21.14 32.71
CA ALA A 28 16.17 -19.77 32.92
C ALA A 28 14.65 -19.68 32.73
N THR A 29 13.92 -19.15 33.71
CA THR A 29 12.47 -18.90 33.59
C THR A 29 12.13 -17.43 33.77
N ASP A 30 11.02 -16.98 33.19
CA ASP A 30 10.44 -15.65 33.45
C ASP A 30 11.50 -14.53 33.27
N THR A 31 12.20 -14.57 32.14
CA THR A 31 13.35 -13.70 31.84
C THR A 31 12.93 -12.56 30.93
N LEU A 32 13.22 -11.32 31.30
CA LEU A 32 12.99 -10.13 30.49
C LEU A 32 14.30 -9.66 29.88
N ILE A 33 14.33 -9.45 28.57
CA ILE A 33 15.51 -8.96 27.82
C ILE A 33 15.19 -7.59 27.23
N SER A 34 16.08 -6.61 27.46
CA SER A 34 16.00 -5.27 26.87
C SER A 34 17.39 -4.69 26.63
N GLY A 35 17.55 -3.86 25.61
CA GLY A 35 18.80 -3.16 25.31
C GLY A 35 18.68 -1.65 25.43
N SER A 36 19.67 -0.96 24.88
CA SER A 36 19.65 0.50 24.71
C SER A 36 20.29 0.86 23.38
N TYR A 37 19.73 1.87 22.70
CA TYR A 37 20.36 2.46 21.53
C TYR A 37 21.51 3.37 21.96
N TYR A 38 22.66 3.28 21.28
CA TYR A 38 23.72 4.26 21.41
C TYR A 38 24.25 4.68 20.04
N SER A 39 24.32 5.99 19.82
CA SER A 39 24.94 6.57 18.64
C SER A 39 26.30 7.17 19.02
N SER A 40 27.37 6.49 18.64
CA SER A 40 28.64 7.17 18.38
C SER A 40 28.54 7.87 17.03
N GLY A 41 29.00 9.13 16.95
CA GLY A 41 28.97 9.89 15.70
C GLY A 41 29.70 9.19 14.55
N TYR A 42 29.18 9.39 13.34
CA TYR A 42 29.64 8.83 12.05
C TYR A 42 29.41 7.33 11.84
N TYR A 43 28.39 7.03 11.03
CA TYR A 43 28.21 5.82 10.20
C TYR A 43 28.14 4.42 10.85
N GLN A 44 28.10 4.27 12.17
CA GLN A 44 27.66 3.02 12.80
C GLN A 44 26.62 3.26 13.90
N GLN A 45 25.40 2.75 13.69
CA GLN A 45 24.43 2.58 14.76
C GLN A 45 24.86 1.39 15.62
N GLY A 46 25.13 1.62 16.90
CA GLY A 46 25.53 0.58 17.85
C GLY A 46 24.37 0.19 18.76
N TYR A 47 23.88 -1.03 18.62
CA TYR A 47 22.94 -1.59 19.59
C TYR A 47 23.68 -2.06 20.83
N ILE A 48 23.39 -1.47 21.99
CA ILE A 48 23.86 -1.98 23.28
C ILE A 48 22.83 -3.01 23.78
N ASN A 49 22.93 -4.23 23.24
CA ASN A 49 21.93 -5.25 23.48
C ASN A 49 21.96 -5.81 24.91
N GLY A 50 20.78 -6.06 25.49
CA GLY A 50 20.64 -7.11 26.50
C GLY A 50 20.65 -8.45 25.77
N SER A 51 21.49 -9.40 26.20
CA SER A 51 21.79 -10.60 25.42
C SER A 51 21.63 -11.88 26.23
N VAL A 52 20.75 -12.78 25.79
CA VAL A 52 20.62 -14.15 26.32
C VAL A 52 21.13 -15.15 25.29
N CYS A 53 22.02 -16.06 25.70
CA CYS A 53 22.54 -17.14 24.86
C CYS A 53 22.22 -18.49 25.49
N VAL A 54 21.29 -19.24 24.89
CA VAL A 54 20.91 -20.60 25.31
C VAL A 54 21.68 -21.62 24.47
N SER A 55 22.50 -22.43 25.14
CA SER A 55 23.44 -23.37 24.52
C SER A 55 23.43 -24.71 25.27
N GLY A 56 22.58 -25.64 24.83
CA GLY A 56 22.29 -26.91 25.52
C GLY A 56 21.50 -26.76 26.85
N GLY A 57 21.06 -25.55 27.17
CA GLY A 57 20.21 -25.24 28.32
C GLY A 57 18.73 -25.05 27.94
N TYR A 58 17.89 -24.77 28.92
CA TYR A 58 16.47 -24.52 28.75
C TYR A 58 16.08 -23.10 29.16
N ALA A 59 15.30 -22.42 28.32
CA ALA A 59 14.70 -21.12 28.61
C ALA A 59 13.18 -21.20 28.45
N ASN A 60 12.43 -20.67 29.41
CA ASN A 60 10.97 -20.76 29.44
C ASN A 60 10.33 -19.41 29.81
N LYS A 61 9.26 -19.00 29.12
CA LYS A 61 8.57 -17.72 29.36
C LYS A 61 9.51 -16.51 29.28
N THR A 62 10.33 -16.46 28.25
CA THR A 62 11.20 -15.30 28.01
C THR A 62 10.42 -14.20 27.30
N THR A 63 10.56 -12.95 27.73
CA THR A 63 10.02 -11.77 27.04
C THR A 63 11.18 -10.96 26.47
N ILE A 64 11.18 -10.67 25.17
CA ILE A 64 12.21 -9.90 24.48
C ILE A 64 11.59 -8.58 24.02
N ASN A 65 12.10 -7.48 24.55
CA ASN A 65 11.70 -6.12 24.18
C ASN A 65 12.82 -5.44 23.37
N SER A 66 12.65 -4.15 23.05
CA SER A 66 13.55 -3.35 22.20
C SER A 66 15.04 -3.51 22.52
N ALA A 67 15.83 -3.77 21.48
CA ALA A 67 17.26 -4.09 21.53
C ALA A 67 17.63 -5.27 22.47
N GLY A 68 16.66 -6.11 22.82
CA GLY A 68 16.90 -7.40 23.45
C GLY A 68 17.17 -8.46 22.38
N ILE A 69 18.20 -9.29 22.59
CA ILE A 69 18.53 -10.40 21.71
C ILE A 69 18.57 -11.71 22.51
N MET A 70 17.83 -12.71 22.06
CA MET A 70 17.97 -14.10 22.49
C MET A 70 18.51 -14.95 21.34
N THR A 71 19.58 -15.69 21.58
CA THR A 71 20.11 -16.67 20.62
C THR A 71 20.08 -18.06 21.23
N VAL A 72 19.42 -18.99 20.53
CA VAL A 72 19.26 -20.40 20.91
C VAL A 72 20.07 -21.23 19.92
N LYS A 73 20.98 -22.09 20.40
CA LYS A 73 21.88 -22.90 19.55
C LYS A 73 22.38 -24.14 20.29
N TYR A 74 23.04 -25.06 19.57
CA TYR A 74 23.71 -26.25 20.11
C TYR A 74 22.81 -27.03 21.08
N ASP A 75 21.67 -27.52 20.58
CA ASP A 75 20.63 -28.24 21.33
C ASP A 75 20.01 -27.45 22.50
N GLY A 76 20.19 -26.12 22.50
CA GLY A 76 19.45 -25.22 23.38
C GLY A 76 17.96 -25.22 23.06
N LEU A 77 17.13 -25.14 24.11
CA LEU A 77 15.68 -25.21 24.02
C LEU A 77 15.05 -23.92 24.55
N ALA A 78 14.20 -23.27 23.76
CA ALA A 78 13.37 -22.15 24.21
C ALA A 78 11.88 -22.46 24.05
N ASN A 79 11.09 -22.12 25.07
CA ASN A 79 9.65 -22.35 25.09
C ASN A 79 8.88 -21.12 25.59
N SER A 80 7.73 -20.85 24.97
CA SER A 80 6.83 -19.75 25.36
C SER A 80 7.51 -18.37 25.33
N THR A 81 8.36 -18.13 24.33
CA THR A 81 9.05 -16.84 24.16
C THR A 81 8.12 -15.81 23.50
N THR A 82 7.94 -14.66 24.14
CA THR A 82 7.23 -13.51 23.56
C THR A 82 8.26 -12.50 23.04
N VAL A 83 8.15 -12.10 21.78
CA VAL A 83 9.03 -11.13 21.13
C VAL A 83 8.20 -9.90 20.77
N ASN A 84 8.55 -8.76 21.35
CA ASN A 84 7.88 -7.47 21.17
C ASN A 84 8.75 -6.52 20.33
N GLU A 85 8.29 -5.28 20.14
CA GLU A 85 8.92 -4.25 19.32
C GLU A 85 10.43 -4.12 19.56
N GLY A 86 11.21 -4.32 18.49
CA GLY A 86 12.67 -4.23 18.48
C GLY A 86 13.39 -5.40 19.16
N GLY A 87 12.69 -6.44 19.61
CA GLY A 87 13.26 -7.67 20.15
C GLY A 87 13.61 -8.67 19.04
N VAL A 88 14.72 -9.41 19.21
CA VAL A 88 15.20 -10.40 18.24
C VAL A 88 15.38 -11.78 18.88
N LEU A 89 14.78 -12.80 18.27
CA LEU A 89 14.91 -14.21 18.64
C LEU A 89 15.58 -15.01 17.52
N ASN A 90 16.81 -15.43 17.73
CA ASN A 90 17.58 -16.22 16.77
C ASN A 90 17.58 -17.70 17.16
N ALA A 91 16.90 -18.55 16.39
CA ALA A 91 17.04 -20.00 16.42
C ALA A 91 18.20 -20.40 15.48
N GLY A 92 19.41 -20.44 16.03
CA GLY A 92 20.63 -20.85 15.34
C GLY A 92 20.82 -22.36 15.28
N ILE A 93 21.97 -22.82 14.75
CA ILE A 93 22.37 -24.23 14.60
C ILE A 93 21.91 -25.16 15.73
N SER A 94 21.07 -26.14 15.38
CA SER A 94 20.45 -27.12 16.30
C SER A 94 19.67 -26.55 17.49
N GLY A 95 19.45 -25.24 17.55
CA GLY A 95 18.61 -24.59 18.55
C GLY A 95 17.13 -24.82 18.24
N GLN A 96 16.34 -25.15 19.24
CA GLN A 96 14.92 -25.46 19.07
C GLN A 96 14.07 -24.46 19.85
N VAL A 97 13.09 -23.88 19.17
CA VAL A 97 12.17 -22.88 19.72
C VAL A 97 10.74 -23.38 19.62
N SER A 98 9.92 -23.12 20.63
CA SER A 98 8.55 -23.62 20.69
C SER A 98 7.57 -22.64 21.31
N ASN A 99 6.33 -22.66 20.83
CA ASN A 99 5.20 -21.84 21.34
C ASN A 99 5.54 -20.34 21.43
N SER A 100 6.27 -19.81 20.44
CA SER A 100 6.69 -18.40 20.46
C SER A 100 5.65 -17.48 19.87
N ILE A 101 5.52 -16.27 20.42
CA ILE A 101 4.59 -15.24 19.98
C ILE A 101 5.41 -14.05 19.50
N ILE A 102 5.29 -13.70 18.23
CA ILE A 102 6.00 -12.59 17.59
C ILE A 102 5.00 -11.46 17.37
N ASN A 103 5.13 -10.38 18.14
CA ASN A 103 4.29 -9.19 18.10
C ASN A 103 4.91 -8.10 17.22
N SER A 104 4.22 -6.96 17.08
CA SER A 104 4.60 -5.84 16.21
C SER A 104 6.08 -5.47 16.35
N SER A 105 6.78 -5.40 15.22
CA SER A 105 8.22 -5.12 15.10
C SER A 105 9.16 -6.06 15.89
N GLY A 106 8.66 -7.20 16.37
CA GLY A 106 9.46 -8.32 16.87
C GLY A 106 9.94 -9.19 15.71
N VAL A 107 11.18 -9.69 15.80
CA VAL A 107 11.79 -10.51 14.74
C VAL A 107 12.21 -11.88 15.27
N MET A 108 11.80 -12.94 14.59
CA MET A 108 12.39 -14.28 14.73
C MET A 108 13.21 -14.62 13.49
N ASN A 109 14.47 -15.00 13.69
CA ASN A 109 15.32 -15.58 12.65
C ASN A 109 15.52 -17.07 12.93
N VAL A 110 15.23 -17.93 11.95
CA VAL A 110 15.43 -19.38 12.02
C VAL A 110 16.50 -19.76 11.00
N ASP A 111 17.73 -19.87 11.50
CA ASP A 111 18.97 -20.07 10.74
C ASP A 111 19.62 -21.38 11.18
N THR A 112 19.42 -22.47 10.44
CA THR A 112 19.88 -23.85 10.78
C THR A 112 19.35 -24.41 12.11
N GLY A 113 18.45 -23.69 12.78
CA GLY A 113 17.65 -24.15 13.92
C GLY A 113 16.22 -24.53 13.52
N SER A 114 15.39 -24.82 14.52
CA SER A 114 13.96 -25.11 14.33
C SER A 114 13.03 -24.26 15.20
N ALA A 115 11.85 -23.92 14.69
CA ALA A 115 10.77 -23.32 15.47
C ALA A 115 9.45 -24.09 15.29
N THR A 116 8.68 -24.26 16.36
CA THR A 116 7.41 -24.98 16.35
C THR A 116 6.29 -24.21 17.04
N LYS A 117 5.07 -24.28 16.52
CA LYS A 117 3.89 -23.59 17.08
C LYS A 117 4.11 -22.09 17.25
N THR A 118 4.78 -21.46 16.28
CA THR A 118 5.01 -20.01 16.28
C THR A 118 3.73 -19.28 15.88
N THR A 119 3.33 -18.28 16.65
CA THR A 119 2.26 -17.34 16.32
C THR A 119 2.87 -16.02 15.91
N VAL A 120 2.57 -15.54 14.70
CA VAL A 120 3.04 -14.27 14.16
C VAL A 120 1.86 -13.32 14.10
N ASN A 121 1.89 -12.25 14.90
CA ASN A 121 0.85 -11.23 14.96
C ASN A 121 1.19 -10.06 14.04
N ARG A 122 0.29 -9.07 13.95
CA ARG A 122 0.46 -7.85 13.14
C ARG A 122 1.83 -7.21 13.37
N ASP A 123 2.52 -6.91 12.27
CA ASP A 123 3.89 -6.41 12.11
C ASP A 123 5.01 -7.28 12.74
N GLY A 124 4.69 -8.47 13.26
CA GLY A 124 5.67 -9.48 13.62
C GLY A 124 6.27 -10.14 12.38
N SER A 125 7.58 -10.40 12.38
CA SER A 125 8.28 -10.99 11.24
C SER A 125 9.05 -12.24 11.60
N VAL A 126 8.88 -13.31 10.81
CA VAL A 126 9.66 -14.54 10.91
C VAL A 126 10.42 -14.77 9.60
N TYR A 127 11.74 -14.89 9.69
CA TYR A 127 12.62 -15.20 8.57
C TYR A 127 13.20 -16.61 8.74
N VAL A 128 13.06 -17.45 7.71
CA VAL A 128 13.56 -18.84 7.70
C VAL A 128 14.54 -19.00 6.56
N TYR A 129 15.79 -19.31 6.87
CA TYR A 129 16.89 -19.32 5.89
C TYR A 129 18.06 -20.22 6.28
N THR A 130 19.08 -20.29 5.41
CA THR A 130 20.37 -20.94 5.69
C THR A 130 21.47 -19.94 5.99
N GLY A 131 22.33 -20.30 6.95
CA GLY A 131 23.61 -19.66 7.19
C GLY A 131 24.60 -19.93 6.06
N TRP A 132 25.60 -19.04 5.97
CA TRP A 132 26.48 -18.75 4.82
C TRP A 132 27.41 -19.88 4.33
N SER A 133 27.15 -21.15 4.65
CA SER A 133 28.01 -22.29 4.35
C SER A 133 27.31 -23.53 3.79
N GLY A 134 25.98 -23.69 3.92
CA GLY A 134 25.26 -24.89 3.44
C GLY A 134 25.62 -26.24 4.12
N VAL A 135 26.58 -26.25 5.04
CA VAL A 135 27.14 -27.45 5.69
C VAL A 135 26.36 -27.88 6.94
N TYR A 136 25.53 -27.01 7.51
CA TYR A 136 24.92 -27.18 8.84
C TYR A 136 23.39 -27.36 8.82
N GLY A 137 22.79 -27.70 7.66
CA GLY A 137 21.36 -27.92 7.51
C GLY A 137 20.58 -26.67 7.09
N PHE A 138 19.25 -26.75 7.18
CA PHE A 138 18.30 -25.71 6.76
C PHE A 138 17.48 -25.21 7.95
N GLY A 139 17.11 -23.93 7.96
CA GLY A 139 16.14 -23.41 8.93
C GLY A 139 14.77 -24.06 8.72
N TYR A 140 14.11 -24.47 9.80
CA TYR A 140 12.86 -25.25 9.74
C TYR A 140 11.78 -24.69 10.66
N VAL A 141 10.58 -24.43 10.14
CA VAL A 141 9.41 -24.05 10.95
C VAL A 141 8.24 -25.01 10.74
N ASN A 142 7.50 -25.31 11.81
CA ASN A 142 6.33 -26.21 11.74
C ASN A 142 5.17 -25.73 12.61
N SER A 143 3.94 -25.84 12.10
CA SER A 143 2.70 -25.46 12.80
C SER A 143 2.63 -23.96 13.08
N THR A 144 3.10 -23.15 12.13
CA THR A 144 3.13 -21.69 12.23
C THR A 144 1.74 -21.11 11.94
N THR A 145 1.26 -20.19 12.76
CA THR A 145 0.06 -19.39 12.48
C THR A 145 0.48 -17.95 12.24
N VAL A 146 0.23 -17.43 11.04
CA VAL A 146 0.50 -16.05 10.64
C VAL A 146 -0.83 -15.31 10.62
N ASN A 147 -1.09 -14.50 11.64
CA ASN A 147 -2.29 -13.69 11.76
C ASN A 147 -2.24 -12.47 10.83
N GLU A 148 -3.37 -11.79 10.66
CA GLU A 148 -3.51 -10.61 9.80
C GLU A 148 -2.43 -9.54 10.09
N GLY A 149 -1.70 -9.13 9.05
CA GLY A 149 -0.58 -8.19 9.12
C GLY A 149 0.74 -8.77 9.67
N GLY A 150 0.79 -10.04 10.07
CA GLY A 150 2.04 -10.75 10.35
C GLY A 150 2.73 -11.24 9.07
N SER A 151 4.06 -11.44 9.12
CA SER A 151 4.85 -11.86 7.96
C SER A 151 5.71 -13.10 8.22
N LEU A 152 5.73 -14.02 7.25
CA LEU A 152 6.62 -15.18 7.20
C LEU A 152 7.40 -15.23 5.87
N THR A 153 8.71 -15.08 5.92
CA THR A 153 9.58 -15.13 4.72
C THR A 153 10.46 -16.38 4.75
N ILE A 154 10.34 -17.22 3.72
CA ILE A 154 11.12 -18.44 3.53
C ILE A 154 12.06 -18.27 2.33
N ARG A 155 13.37 -18.41 2.55
CA ARG A 155 14.37 -18.21 1.49
C ARG A 155 15.58 -19.12 1.66
N ASN A 156 16.40 -19.22 0.61
CA ASN A 156 17.72 -19.88 0.65
C ASN A 156 17.67 -21.31 1.23
N GLY A 157 16.68 -22.12 0.84
CA GLY A 157 16.50 -23.50 1.29
C GLY A 157 15.82 -23.66 2.66
N GLY A 158 15.37 -22.57 3.30
CA GLY A 158 14.52 -22.68 4.49
C GLY A 158 13.21 -23.44 4.19
N THR A 159 12.65 -24.10 5.21
CA THR A 159 11.45 -24.95 5.09
C THR A 159 10.35 -24.53 6.08
N ALA A 160 9.11 -24.47 5.61
CA ALA A 160 7.90 -24.28 6.44
C ALA A 160 6.86 -25.38 6.23
N ASP A 161 6.54 -26.13 7.29
CA ASP A 161 5.48 -27.15 7.30
C ASP A 161 4.23 -26.68 8.08
N ASN A 162 3.04 -27.06 7.61
CA ASN A 162 1.77 -26.90 8.34
C ASN A 162 1.48 -25.43 8.72
N THR A 163 1.49 -24.52 7.74
CA THR A 163 1.30 -23.08 7.98
C THR A 163 -0.16 -22.67 7.82
N LYS A 164 -0.72 -21.97 8.81
CA LYS A 164 -2.01 -21.25 8.69
C LYS A 164 -1.75 -19.78 8.41
N LEU A 165 -2.31 -19.27 7.32
CA LEU A 165 -1.97 -17.97 6.76
C LEU A 165 -3.21 -17.07 6.62
N TYR A 166 -3.29 -16.09 7.52
CA TYR A 166 -4.20 -14.95 7.51
C TYR A 166 -3.46 -13.62 7.25
N GLY A 167 -2.13 -13.59 7.45
CA GLY A 167 -1.23 -12.49 7.07
C GLY A 167 -0.53 -12.74 5.73
N VAL A 168 0.73 -12.34 5.61
CA VAL A 168 1.52 -12.49 4.37
C VAL A 168 2.61 -13.56 4.51
N MET A 169 2.85 -14.29 3.42
CA MET A 169 3.96 -15.24 3.32
C MET A 169 4.69 -15.08 1.99
N PHE A 170 6.01 -15.09 2.03
CA PHE A 170 6.90 -14.97 0.87
C PHE A 170 7.80 -16.19 0.77
N ILE A 171 7.89 -16.79 -0.41
CA ILE A 171 8.82 -17.90 -0.71
C ILE A 171 9.69 -17.49 -1.89
N GLU A 172 10.99 -17.34 -1.65
CA GLU A 172 11.92 -16.71 -2.60
C GLU A 172 13.35 -17.27 -2.52
N SER A 173 14.25 -16.71 -3.31
CA SER A 173 15.68 -17.03 -3.35
C SER A 173 16.46 -15.72 -3.45
N ASP A 174 17.44 -15.50 -2.57
CA ASP A 174 18.28 -14.30 -2.64
C ASP A 174 19.23 -14.39 -3.86
N SER A 175 19.29 -13.33 -4.66
CA SER A 175 20.18 -13.23 -5.84
C SER A 175 21.69 -13.24 -5.52
N TYR A 176 22.06 -13.24 -4.25
CA TYR A 176 23.44 -13.20 -3.75
C TYR A 176 23.89 -14.52 -3.09
N ALA A 177 23.05 -15.55 -3.01
CA ALA A 177 23.40 -16.82 -2.38
C ALA A 177 24.28 -17.69 -3.30
N THR A 178 25.39 -18.23 -2.77
CA THR A 178 26.34 -19.09 -3.51
C THR A 178 25.79 -20.50 -3.82
N CYS A 179 24.58 -20.82 -3.36
CA CYS A 179 23.83 -22.04 -3.69
C CYS A 179 22.36 -21.66 -3.92
N PRO A 180 21.82 -21.79 -5.16
CA PRO A 180 20.48 -21.34 -5.50
C PRO A 180 19.42 -22.40 -5.16
N SER A 181 19.25 -22.72 -3.87
CA SER A 181 18.05 -23.38 -3.37
C SER A 181 17.10 -22.29 -2.86
N GLY A 182 15.96 -22.07 -3.50
CA GLY A 182 14.94 -21.17 -2.94
C GLY A 182 14.23 -21.76 -1.73
N GLY A 183 13.31 -21.01 -1.13
CA GLY A 183 12.50 -21.49 -0.01
C GLY A 183 11.55 -22.63 -0.38
N TYR A 184 11.21 -23.47 0.60
CA TYR A 184 10.23 -24.54 0.48
C TYR A 184 9.11 -24.39 1.52
N ALA A 185 7.86 -24.54 1.10
CA ALA A 185 6.72 -24.65 2.00
C ALA A 185 5.88 -25.89 1.67
N ASN A 186 5.29 -26.50 2.68
CA ASN A 186 4.43 -27.66 2.52
C ASN A 186 3.24 -27.61 3.48
N ASN A 187 2.06 -27.98 2.99
CA ASN A 187 0.79 -27.94 3.72
C ASN A 187 0.47 -26.53 4.26
N THR A 188 0.20 -25.59 3.35
CA THR A 188 -0.16 -24.20 3.68
C THR A 188 -1.65 -23.95 3.47
N GLU A 189 -2.34 -23.48 4.50
CA GLU A 189 -3.76 -23.13 4.50
C GLU A 189 -3.92 -21.60 4.49
N ILE A 190 -4.40 -21.03 3.39
CA ILE A 190 -4.59 -19.58 3.20
C ILE A 190 -6.05 -19.23 3.38
N SER A 191 -6.38 -18.22 4.20
CA SER A 191 -7.78 -17.87 4.54
C SER A 191 -7.91 -16.41 4.98
N ASN A 192 -9.14 -15.86 4.91
CA ASN A 192 -9.53 -14.57 5.51
C ASN A 192 -8.59 -13.38 5.17
N GLY A 193 -8.24 -13.18 3.89
CA GLY A 193 -7.34 -12.11 3.46
C GLY A 193 -5.85 -12.48 3.47
N GLY A 194 -5.50 -13.69 3.90
CA GLY A 194 -4.13 -14.19 3.82
C GLY A 194 -3.59 -14.26 2.40
N CYS A 195 -2.29 -13.99 2.23
CA CYS A 195 -1.65 -13.89 0.92
C CYS A 195 -0.31 -14.63 0.88
N LEU A 196 -0.20 -15.66 0.04
CA LEU A 196 1.07 -16.35 -0.26
C LEU A 196 1.63 -15.86 -1.60
N THR A 197 2.90 -15.47 -1.62
CA THR A 197 3.65 -15.11 -2.83
C THR A 197 4.81 -16.07 -3.07
N ILE A 198 4.88 -16.67 -4.26
CA ILE A 198 5.94 -17.59 -4.68
C ILE A 198 6.74 -16.98 -5.84
N SER A 199 7.99 -16.66 -5.56
CA SER A 199 8.96 -16.00 -6.44
C SER A 199 10.06 -16.96 -6.88
N SER A 200 11.06 -16.45 -7.61
CA SER A 200 12.14 -17.24 -8.22
C SER A 200 12.81 -18.21 -7.23
N GLY A 201 12.93 -19.47 -7.64
CA GLY A 201 13.48 -20.57 -6.85
C GLY A 201 12.56 -21.10 -5.74
N GLY A 202 11.50 -20.37 -5.36
CA GLY A 202 10.56 -20.79 -4.33
C GLY A 202 9.67 -21.95 -4.78
N THR A 203 9.34 -22.86 -3.85
CA THR A 203 8.43 -23.99 -4.07
C THR A 203 7.41 -24.11 -2.94
N ALA A 204 6.14 -24.29 -3.26
CA ALA A 204 5.09 -24.59 -2.28
C ALA A 204 4.29 -25.85 -2.66
N ASP A 205 4.25 -26.84 -1.77
CA ASP A 205 3.52 -28.08 -1.96
C ASP A 205 2.25 -28.12 -1.09
N ASN A 206 1.19 -28.76 -1.58
CA ASN A 206 -0.05 -29.01 -0.84
C ASN A 206 -0.68 -27.71 -0.29
N THR A 207 -0.85 -26.70 -1.16
CA THR A 207 -1.42 -25.40 -0.76
C THR A 207 -2.93 -25.39 -0.92
N THR A 208 -3.64 -25.00 0.13
CA THR A 208 -5.10 -24.83 0.15
C THR A 208 -5.44 -23.36 0.25
N VAL A 209 -6.27 -22.85 -0.67
CA VAL A 209 -6.73 -21.46 -0.73
C VAL A 209 -8.23 -21.43 -0.45
N ASN A 210 -8.61 -20.93 0.72
CA ASN A 210 -10.01 -20.82 1.17
C ASN A 210 -10.57 -19.42 0.94
N TYR A 211 -11.79 -19.17 1.44
CA TYR A 211 -12.49 -17.88 1.47
C TYR A 211 -11.56 -16.67 1.73
N LEU A 212 -11.53 -15.73 0.77
CA LEU A 212 -10.69 -14.52 0.73
C LEU A 212 -9.17 -14.76 0.82
N GLY A 213 -8.70 -16.01 0.74
CA GLY A 213 -7.28 -16.33 0.62
C GLY A 213 -6.79 -16.08 -0.81
N THR A 214 -5.55 -15.60 -0.95
CA THR A 214 -4.92 -15.35 -2.25
C THR A 214 -3.57 -16.05 -2.39
N LEU A 215 -3.32 -16.66 -3.55
CA LEU A 215 -2.04 -17.23 -3.95
C LEU A 215 -1.52 -16.56 -5.23
N TYR A 216 -0.37 -15.90 -5.14
CA TYR A 216 0.39 -15.38 -6.27
C TYR A 216 1.58 -16.27 -6.61
N VAL A 217 1.67 -16.69 -7.88
CA VAL A 217 2.80 -17.47 -8.40
C VAL A 217 3.45 -16.67 -9.54
N TYR A 218 4.55 -15.96 -9.22
CA TYR A 218 5.20 -15.04 -10.17
C TYR A 218 6.30 -15.68 -10.99
N SER A 219 7.17 -16.49 -10.38
CA SER A 219 8.27 -17.18 -11.09
C SER A 219 8.83 -18.37 -10.32
N GLY A 220 8.06 -18.90 -9.36
CA GLY A 220 8.39 -20.12 -8.62
C GLY A 220 7.45 -21.27 -8.99
N THR A 221 7.45 -22.33 -8.15
CA THR A 221 6.64 -23.54 -8.37
C THR A 221 5.59 -23.71 -7.28
N ALA A 222 4.37 -24.08 -7.64
CA ALA A 222 3.34 -24.54 -6.70
C ALA A 222 2.87 -25.95 -7.11
N ASN A 223 2.87 -26.91 -6.21
CA ASN A 223 2.44 -28.29 -6.48
C ASN A 223 1.24 -28.67 -5.60
N SER A 224 0.27 -29.39 -6.17
CA SER A 224 -0.93 -29.87 -5.47
C SER A 224 -1.70 -28.72 -4.81
N VAL A 225 -2.21 -27.79 -5.62
CA VAL A 225 -2.93 -26.61 -5.16
C VAL A 225 -4.43 -26.84 -5.22
N THR A 226 -5.16 -26.54 -4.15
CA THR A 226 -6.63 -26.55 -4.13
C THR A 226 -7.19 -25.17 -3.82
N VAL A 227 -8.11 -24.66 -4.65
CA VAL A 227 -8.75 -23.34 -4.49
C VAL A 227 -10.25 -23.53 -4.28
N PHE A 228 -10.73 -23.23 -3.08
CA PHE A 228 -12.14 -23.31 -2.67
C PHE A 228 -12.89 -22.00 -2.92
N THR A 229 -14.21 -22.00 -2.67
CA THR A 229 -15.12 -20.85 -2.82
C THR A 229 -14.54 -19.55 -2.25
N ASP A 230 -14.59 -18.49 -3.05
CA ASP A 230 -14.03 -17.16 -2.81
C ASP A 230 -12.53 -17.11 -2.50
N GLY A 231 -11.80 -18.21 -2.71
CA GLY A 231 -10.34 -18.22 -2.82
C GLY A 231 -9.89 -17.84 -4.23
N TYR A 232 -8.70 -17.24 -4.33
CA TYR A 232 -8.15 -16.75 -5.60
C TYR A 232 -6.70 -17.21 -5.84
N LEU A 233 -6.42 -17.67 -7.05
CA LEU A 233 -5.06 -17.93 -7.55
C LEU A 233 -4.76 -17.02 -8.74
N SER A 234 -3.59 -16.40 -8.75
CA SER A 234 -3.02 -15.77 -9.94
C SER A 234 -1.62 -16.30 -10.23
N ASN A 235 -1.47 -16.96 -11.37
CA ASN A 235 -0.16 -17.30 -11.92
C ASN A 235 0.20 -16.29 -13.02
N SER A 236 1.31 -15.58 -12.86
CA SER A 236 1.76 -14.52 -13.77
C SER A 236 3.22 -14.72 -14.21
N GLY A 237 3.67 -15.98 -14.25
CA GLY A 237 5.02 -16.32 -14.75
C GLY A 237 5.68 -17.55 -14.11
N GLY A 238 5.03 -18.20 -13.14
CA GLY A 238 5.53 -19.42 -12.50
C GLY A 238 4.87 -20.70 -13.03
N VAL A 239 5.15 -21.80 -12.35
CA VAL A 239 4.63 -23.14 -12.69
C VAL A 239 3.69 -23.63 -11.60
N VAL A 240 2.45 -23.97 -11.95
CA VAL A 240 1.51 -24.64 -11.03
C VAL A 240 1.25 -26.06 -11.52
N ASN A 241 1.46 -27.08 -10.69
CA ASN A 241 1.24 -28.48 -11.01
C ASN A 241 0.10 -29.05 -10.14
N ASN A 242 -0.80 -29.83 -10.73
CA ASN A 242 -1.92 -30.48 -10.05
C ASN A 242 -2.83 -29.45 -9.34
N LEU A 243 -3.44 -28.55 -10.11
CA LEU A 243 -4.38 -27.54 -9.65
C LEU A 243 -5.80 -28.11 -9.58
N VAL A 244 -6.49 -27.89 -8.47
CA VAL A 244 -7.93 -28.18 -8.30
C VAL A 244 -8.65 -26.88 -7.94
N ILE A 245 -9.67 -26.50 -8.72
CA ILE A 245 -10.50 -25.33 -8.48
C ILE A 245 -11.91 -25.83 -8.13
N ALA A 246 -12.26 -25.79 -6.84
CA ALA A 246 -13.50 -26.30 -6.27
C ALA A 246 -14.38 -25.15 -5.77
N GLY A 247 -15.01 -24.43 -6.70
CA GLY A 247 -15.83 -23.23 -6.42
C GLY A 247 -15.05 -21.91 -6.33
N GLY A 248 -13.71 -21.95 -6.34
CA GLY A 248 -12.85 -20.76 -6.35
C GLY A 248 -12.57 -20.19 -7.74
N ASN A 249 -11.65 -19.22 -7.81
CA ASN A 249 -11.24 -18.56 -9.05
C ASN A 249 -9.73 -18.70 -9.28
N ALA A 250 -9.31 -18.95 -10.53
CA ALA A 250 -7.91 -18.89 -10.94
C ALA A 250 -7.71 -18.05 -12.19
N SER A 251 -6.58 -17.35 -12.29
CA SER A 251 -6.15 -16.64 -13.50
C SER A 251 -4.73 -17.00 -13.93
N LEU A 252 -4.49 -17.03 -15.23
CA LEU A 252 -3.19 -17.25 -15.84
C LEU A 252 -2.80 -16.10 -16.78
N ALA A 253 -1.56 -15.63 -16.66
CA ALA A 253 -0.91 -14.70 -17.59
C ALA A 253 0.50 -15.19 -17.97
N SER A 254 0.94 -14.87 -19.17
CA SER A 254 2.26 -15.21 -19.72
C SER A 254 3.39 -14.55 -18.90
N PRO A 255 4.50 -15.25 -18.61
CA PRO A 255 4.91 -16.56 -19.14
C PRO A 255 4.47 -17.77 -18.28
N GLY A 256 3.38 -17.66 -17.52
CA GLY A 256 2.94 -18.70 -16.58
C GLY A 256 2.55 -20.02 -17.25
N ILE A 257 2.79 -21.12 -16.54
CA ILE A 257 2.44 -22.49 -16.94
C ILE A 257 1.58 -23.15 -15.85
N ILE A 258 0.51 -23.83 -16.25
CA ILE A 258 -0.29 -24.69 -15.35
C ILE A 258 -0.36 -26.10 -15.95
N ASN A 259 0.01 -27.13 -15.18
CA ASN A 259 -0.02 -28.53 -15.59
C ASN A 259 -1.02 -29.30 -14.71
N ASN A 260 -1.91 -30.06 -15.34
CA ASN A 260 -2.98 -30.85 -14.69
C ASN A 260 -3.92 -29.95 -13.87
N ALA A 261 -4.93 -29.37 -14.52
CA ALA A 261 -5.97 -28.57 -13.87
C ALA A 261 -7.31 -29.32 -13.83
N ILE A 262 -7.99 -29.32 -12.68
CA ILE A 262 -9.35 -29.87 -12.50
C ILE A 262 -10.25 -28.76 -12.00
N ILE A 263 -11.28 -28.41 -12.77
CA ILE A 263 -12.28 -27.39 -12.43
C ILE A 263 -13.59 -28.09 -12.08
N THR A 264 -14.13 -27.79 -10.90
CA THR A 264 -15.32 -28.46 -10.35
C THR A 264 -16.11 -27.53 -9.43
N SER A 265 -17.34 -27.92 -9.09
CA SER A 265 -18.15 -27.29 -8.02
C SER A 265 -18.37 -25.78 -8.19
N ASN A 266 -18.62 -25.32 -9.42
CA ASN A 266 -18.72 -23.90 -9.82
C ASN A 266 -17.39 -23.13 -9.84
N GLY A 267 -16.25 -23.83 -9.85
CA GLY A 267 -14.93 -23.22 -10.01
C GLY A 267 -14.80 -22.52 -11.37
N ARG A 268 -13.96 -21.48 -11.42
CA ARG A 268 -13.71 -20.68 -12.63
C ARG A 268 -12.23 -20.52 -12.91
N MET A 269 -11.84 -20.60 -14.18
CA MET A 269 -10.48 -20.39 -14.63
C MET A 269 -10.44 -19.44 -15.84
N TYR A 270 -9.60 -18.41 -15.75
CA TYR A 270 -9.40 -17.38 -16.78
C TYR A 270 -7.98 -17.46 -17.33
N ILE A 271 -7.82 -17.78 -18.62
CA ILE A 271 -6.51 -17.87 -19.28
C ILE A 271 -6.34 -16.66 -20.19
N TYR A 272 -5.84 -15.54 -19.65
CA TYR A 272 -5.56 -14.32 -20.42
C TYR A 272 -4.34 -14.50 -21.35
N SER A 273 -3.32 -15.22 -20.88
CA SER A 273 -2.15 -15.62 -21.68
C SER A 273 -1.31 -16.65 -20.93
N GLY A 274 -0.36 -17.32 -21.59
CA GLY A 274 0.42 -18.41 -20.99
C GLY A 274 -0.03 -19.78 -21.50
N ILE A 275 0.39 -20.86 -20.81
CA ILE A 275 0.15 -22.25 -21.25
C ILE A 275 -0.54 -23.04 -20.13
N VAL A 276 -1.65 -23.71 -20.46
CA VAL A 276 -2.23 -24.77 -19.60
C VAL A 276 -2.15 -26.11 -20.31
N ASN A 277 -1.75 -27.17 -19.59
CA ASN A 277 -1.68 -28.54 -20.08
C ASN A 277 -2.57 -29.44 -19.23
N ASN A 278 -3.31 -30.37 -19.85
CA ASN A 278 -4.20 -31.35 -19.20
C ASN A 278 -5.28 -30.68 -18.33
N VAL A 279 -6.36 -30.17 -18.94
CA VAL A 279 -7.48 -29.53 -18.20
C VAL A 279 -8.70 -30.44 -18.18
N SER A 280 -9.32 -30.63 -17.02
CA SER A 280 -10.62 -31.28 -16.90
C SER A 280 -11.64 -30.31 -16.32
N VAL A 281 -12.79 -30.14 -16.99
CA VAL A 281 -13.87 -29.22 -16.57
C VAL A 281 -15.13 -30.02 -16.28
N SER A 282 -15.62 -29.96 -15.04
CA SER A 282 -16.82 -30.68 -14.58
C SER A 282 -18.08 -29.83 -14.73
N GLU A 283 -19.26 -30.46 -14.63
CA GLU A 283 -20.57 -29.79 -14.59
C GLU A 283 -20.60 -28.50 -13.75
N TYR A 284 -21.33 -27.50 -14.26
CA TYR A 284 -21.51 -26.16 -13.67
C TYR A 284 -20.24 -25.34 -13.43
N SER A 285 -19.09 -25.78 -13.95
CA SER A 285 -17.80 -25.10 -13.79
C SER A 285 -17.37 -24.42 -15.09
N PHE A 286 -16.54 -23.37 -15.02
CA PHE A 286 -16.27 -22.46 -16.15
C PHE A 286 -14.78 -22.37 -16.48
N LEU A 287 -14.47 -22.40 -17.78
CA LEU A 287 -13.14 -22.17 -18.34
C LEU A 287 -13.22 -21.14 -19.46
N GLU A 288 -12.46 -20.05 -19.34
CA GLU A 288 -12.40 -18.94 -20.29
C GLU A 288 -10.99 -18.82 -20.86
N ILE A 289 -10.83 -18.80 -22.19
CA ILE A 289 -9.53 -18.95 -22.86
C ILE A 289 -9.28 -17.86 -23.91
N GLU A 290 -8.36 -16.94 -23.60
CA GLU A 290 -7.71 -16.03 -24.56
C GLU A 290 -6.28 -16.52 -24.95
N GLY A 291 -5.63 -17.31 -24.07
CA GLY A 291 -4.26 -17.82 -24.24
C GLY A 291 -4.13 -19.21 -24.89
N SER A 292 -3.12 -19.97 -24.48
CA SER A 292 -2.89 -21.35 -24.98
C SER A 292 -3.31 -22.41 -23.97
N ALA A 293 -4.08 -23.40 -24.42
CA ALA A 293 -4.51 -24.53 -23.60
C ALA A 293 -4.42 -25.84 -24.39
N LEU A 294 -3.85 -26.88 -23.80
CA LEU A 294 -3.59 -28.18 -24.43
C LEU A 294 -4.20 -29.30 -23.60
N ASP A 295 -4.67 -30.33 -24.29
CA ASP A 295 -5.25 -31.56 -23.74
C ASP A 295 -6.45 -31.29 -22.79
N ILE A 296 -7.45 -30.57 -23.28
CA ILE A 296 -8.73 -30.34 -22.57
C ILE A 296 -9.65 -31.57 -22.62
N VAL A 297 -10.28 -31.90 -21.49
CA VAL A 297 -11.31 -32.92 -21.29
C VAL A 297 -12.54 -32.26 -20.65
N GLU A 298 -13.59 -32.06 -21.44
CA GLU A 298 -14.86 -31.52 -20.95
C GLU A 298 -15.77 -32.66 -20.45
N ASN A 299 -16.26 -32.53 -19.21
CA ASN A 299 -17.21 -33.45 -18.57
C ASN A 299 -18.45 -32.66 -18.09
N GLY A 300 -19.12 -31.98 -19.04
CA GLY A 300 -20.35 -31.21 -18.82
C GLY A 300 -20.17 -29.80 -18.25
N GLY A 301 -18.93 -29.30 -18.15
CA GLY A 301 -18.64 -27.91 -17.78
C GLY A 301 -18.67 -26.95 -18.98
N TYR A 302 -18.67 -25.65 -18.73
CA TYR A 302 -18.71 -24.62 -19.78
C TYR A 302 -17.30 -24.19 -20.18
N VAL A 303 -17.00 -24.23 -21.49
CA VAL A 303 -15.71 -23.79 -22.06
C VAL A 303 -15.96 -22.70 -23.11
N GLU A 304 -15.38 -21.52 -22.90
CA GLU A 304 -15.44 -20.38 -23.83
C GLU A 304 -14.05 -20.03 -24.36
N VAL A 305 -13.94 -19.81 -25.67
CA VAL A 305 -12.67 -19.59 -26.39
C VAL A 305 -12.76 -18.30 -27.21
N TYR A 306 -11.84 -17.38 -26.92
CA TYR A 306 -11.78 -16.03 -27.48
C TYR A 306 -10.81 -15.94 -28.68
N GLU A 307 -10.86 -14.83 -29.41
CA GLU A 307 -10.09 -14.64 -30.65
C GLU A 307 -8.57 -14.68 -30.40
N GLY A 308 -7.86 -15.54 -31.14
CA GLY A 308 -6.41 -15.68 -31.07
C GLY A 308 -5.89 -16.78 -30.14
N ALA A 309 -6.76 -17.40 -29.34
CA ALA A 309 -6.41 -18.53 -28.47
C ALA A 309 -5.98 -19.78 -29.25
N HIS A 310 -5.04 -20.55 -28.70
CA HIS A 310 -4.59 -21.83 -29.28
C HIS A 310 -5.01 -23.00 -28.38
N VAL A 311 -6.01 -23.78 -28.82
CA VAL A 311 -6.66 -24.81 -28.00
C VAL A 311 -6.57 -26.20 -28.63
N THR A 312 -6.19 -27.20 -27.83
CA THR A 312 -6.22 -28.64 -28.20
C THR A 312 -7.04 -29.44 -27.18
N PHE A 313 -7.92 -30.32 -27.65
CA PHE A 313 -8.70 -31.24 -26.81
C PHE A 313 -8.06 -32.63 -26.78
N ALA A 314 -8.03 -33.29 -25.62
CA ALA A 314 -7.32 -34.56 -25.41
C ALA A 314 -8.01 -35.77 -26.07
N GLN A 315 -9.28 -35.63 -26.44
CA GLN A 315 -10.01 -36.60 -27.25
C GLN A 315 -9.97 -36.10 -28.71
N ASN A 316 -9.41 -36.91 -29.62
CA ASN A 316 -9.29 -36.56 -31.05
C ASN A 316 -10.66 -36.37 -31.78
N THR A 317 -11.75 -36.62 -31.05
CA THR A 317 -13.15 -36.41 -31.46
C THR A 317 -13.80 -35.45 -30.46
N ILE A 318 -14.18 -34.27 -30.94
CA ILE A 318 -15.05 -33.33 -30.22
C ILE A 318 -16.48 -33.75 -30.55
N SER A 319 -17.16 -34.45 -29.63
CA SER A 319 -18.52 -35.00 -29.83
C SER A 319 -19.56 -34.22 -29.02
N GLY A 320 -20.69 -33.84 -29.63
CA GLY A 320 -21.83 -33.25 -28.92
C GLY A 320 -21.73 -31.76 -28.56
N ALA A 321 -20.82 -31.01 -29.19
CA ALA A 321 -20.57 -29.61 -28.84
C ALA A 321 -21.67 -28.65 -29.32
N ASP A 322 -22.15 -27.76 -28.44
CA ASP A 322 -23.07 -26.65 -28.75
C ASP A 322 -22.30 -25.34 -29.01
N ILE A 323 -21.86 -25.15 -30.25
CA ILE A 323 -20.95 -24.07 -30.66
C ILE A 323 -21.73 -22.76 -30.81
N SER A 324 -21.50 -21.80 -29.91
CA SER A 324 -22.05 -20.42 -29.96
C SER A 324 -20.98 -19.33 -30.17
N GLY A 325 -19.70 -19.73 -30.22
CA GLY A 325 -18.54 -18.89 -30.57
C GLY A 325 -17.73 -19.50 -31.72
N ARG A 326 -16.44 -19.17 -31.87
CA ARG A 326 -15.60 -19.67 -32.97
C ARG A 326 -14.82 -20.94 -32.57
N ILE A 327 -15.03 -22.04 -33.29
CA ILE A 327 -14.21 -23.26 -33.22
C ILE A 327 -13.37 -23.43 -34.49
N THR A 328 -12.19 -24.03 -34.38
CA THR A 328 -11.28 -24.28 -35.50
C THR A 328 -10.74 -25.72 -35.45
N VAL A 329 -10.79 -26.43 -36.59
CA VAL A 329 -10.45 -27.85 -36.73
C VAL A 329 -9.32 -28.00 -37.76
N HIS A 330 -8.18 -28.55 -37.32
CA HIS A 330 -6.97 -28.74 -38.13
C HIS A 330 -6.64 -30.22 -38.36
N SER A 331 -5.55 -30.51 -39.08
CA SER A 331 -5.09 -31.86 -39.42
C SER A 331 -5.07 -32.83 -38.23
N ASN A 332 -5.68 -34.01 -38.41
CA ASN A 332 -5.86 -35.07 -37.41
C ASN A 332 -6.87 -34.79 -36.29
N THR A 333 -7.70 -33.75 -36.41
CA THR A 333 -8.81 -33.46 -35.46
C THR A 333 -10.16 -33.77 -36.11
N THR A 334 -11.08 -34.39 -35.36
CA THR A 334 -12.47 -34.64 -35.79
C THR A 334 -13.47 -33.87 -34.92
N LEU A 335 -14.36 -33.11 -35.54
CA LEU A 335 -15.59 -32.59 -34.94
C LEU A 335 -16.74 -33.54 -35.33
N LEU A 336 -17.52 -34.03 -34.36
CA LEU A 336 -18.54 -35.05 -34.57
C LEU A 336 -19.83 -34.68 -33.82
N ASP A 337 -21.00 -35.00 -34.35
CA ASP A 337 -22.30 -34.86 -33.66
C ASP A 337 -22.53 -33.47 -33.03
N ALA A 338 -22.04 -32.39 -33.65
CA ALA A 338 -22.00 -31.06 -33.07
C ALA A 338 -23.06 -30.13 -33.66
N ASN A 339 -23.56 -29.21 -32.83
CA ASN A 339 -24.50 -28.16 -33.24
C ASN A 339 -23.75 -26.83 -33.37
N VAL A 340 -23.85 -26.17 -34.52
CA VAL A 340 -23.46 -24.76 -34.65
C VAL A 340 -24.70 -23.90 -34.47
N ASN A 341 -24.80 -23.28 -33.30
CA ASN A 341 -25.94 -22.47 -32.88
C ASN A 341 -25.76 -21.00 -33.28
N SER A 342 -26.77 -20.15 -33.03
CA SER A 342 -26.73 -18.74 -33.44
C SER A 342 -25.44 -18.03 -33.01
N TYR A 343 -24.79 -17.34 -33.95
CA TYR A 343 -23.49 -16.66 -33.80
C TYR A 343 -22.27 -17.58 -33.62
N GLY A 344 -22.46 -18.89 -33.50
CA GLY A 344 -21.39 -19.88 -33.60
C GLY A 344 -20.75 -19.92 -34.98
N SER A 345 -19.46 -20.25 -35.03
CA SER A 345 -18.66 -20.30 -36.26
C SER A 345 -17.66 -21.46 -36.26
N ALA A 346 -17.83 -22.47 -37.12
CA ALA A 346 -16.95 -23.64 -37.19
C ALA A 346 -16.04 -23.64 -38.43
N TYR A 347 -14.74 -23.45 -38.24
CA TYR A 347 -13.73 -23.41 -39.32
C TYR A 347 -13.00 -24.74 -39.47
N ILE A 348 -13.19 -25.44 -40.59
CA ILE A 348 -12.54 -26.71 -40.89
C ILE A 348 -11.42 -26.49 -41.89
N PHE A 349 -10.17 -26.50 -41.43
CA PHE A 349 -8.98 -26.27 -42.26
C PHE A 349 -8.41 -27.56 -42.84
N SER A 350 -7.41 -27.42 -43.72
CA SER A 350 -6.73 -28.51 -44.41
C SER A 350 -6.37 -29.71 -43.50
N GLY A 351 -6.90 -30.88 -43.82
CA GLY A 351 -6.71 -32.14 -43.09
C GLY A 351 -7.60 -32.32 -41.85
N GLY A 352 -8.37 -31.31 -41.45
CA GLY A 352 -9.40 -31.43 -40.41
C GLY A 352 -10.65 -32.13 -40.93
N VAL A 353 -11.36 -32.82 -40.02
CA VAL A 353 -12.58 -33.56 -40.32
C VAL A 353 -13.73 -33.02 -39.48
N ALA A 354 -14.90 -32.82 -40.10
CA ALA A 354 -16.15 -32.60 -39.42
C ALA A 354 -17.19 -33.60 -39.95
N GLU A 355 -17.99 -34.21 -39.08
CA GLU A 355 -18.94 -35.24 -39.46
C GLU A 355 -20.24 -35.12 -38.63
N ASN A 356 -21.40 -35.29 -39.28
CA ASN A 356 -22.72 -35.21 -38.65
C ASN A 356 -22.94 -33.88 -37.89
N ILE A 357 -22.76 -32.76 -38.59
CA ILE A 357 -22.87 -31.41 -38.03
C ILE A 357 -24.25 -30.82 -38.33
N LEU A 358 -24.94 -30.33 -37.31
CA LEU A 358 -26.18 -29.58 -37.43
C LEU A 358 -25.88 -28.08 -37.38
N VAL A 359 -26.13 -27.34 -38.46
CA VAL A 359 -25.91 -25.88 -38.50
C VAL A 359 -27.27 -25.19 -38.35
N ASN A 360 -27.58 -24.76 -37.12
CA ASN A 360 -28.84 -24.14 -36.72
C ASN A 360 -28.90 -22.64 -37.12
N GLU A 361 -30.08 -22.03 -37.02
CA GLU A 361 -30.32 -20.63 -37.43
C GLU A 361 -29.25 -19.65 -36.91
N ARG A 362 -28.64 -18.89 -37.84
CA ARG A 362 -27.52 -17.95 -37.61
C ARG A 362 -26.19 -18.57 -37.13
N GLY A 363 -26.09 -19.90 -37.05
CA GLY A 363 -24.80 -20.59 -36.95
C GLY A 363 -24.09 -20.60 -38.29
N THR A 364 -22.76 -20.54 -38.27
CA THR A 364 -21.91 -20.48 -39.48
C THR A 364 -20.90 -21.62 -39.49
N MET A 365 -20.70 -22.27 -40.63
CA MET A 365 -19.60 -23.21 -40.84
C MET A 365 -18.79 -22.78 -42.05
N PHE A 366 -17.46 -22.92 -42.00
CA PHE A 366 -16.55 -22.58 -43.07
C PHE A 366 -15.58 -23.73 -43.30
N VAL A 367 -15.51 -24.26 -44.51
CA VAL A 367 -14.60 -25.37 -44.85
C VAL A 367 -13.56 -24.88 -45.86
N SER A 368 -12.29 -24.83 -45.44
CA SER A 368 -11.19 -24.37 -46.28
C SER A 368 -10.76 -25.41 -47.30
N SER A 369 -9.94 -25.01 -48.27
CA SER A 369 -9.29 -25.93 -49.20
C SER A 369 -8.53 -27.02 -48.43
N GLY A 370 -8.81 -28.29 -48.75
CA GLY A 370 -8.24 -29.48 -48.10
C GLY A 370 -8.93 -29.92 -46.79
N GLY A 371 -9.90 -29.17 -46.26
CA GLY A 371 -10.73 -29.60 -45.12
C GLY A 371 -11.81 -30.60 -45.56
N THR A 372 -12.29 -31.45 -44.65
CA THR A 372 -13.38 -32.42 -44.91
C THR A 372 -14.55 -32.19 -43.98
N ALA A 373 -15.77 -32.06 -44.53
CA ALA A 373 -17.01 -31.88 -43.76
C ALA A 373 -18.14 -32.73 -44.34
N THR A 374 -18.52 -33.82 -43.68
CA THR A 374 -19.46 -34.82 -44.19
C THR A 374 -20.73 -34.92 -43.37
N GLN A 375 -21.82 -35.35 -44.01
CA GLN A 375 -23.14 -35.52 -43.36
C GLN A 375 -23.65 -34.22 -42.72
N ILE A 376 -23.44 -33.08 -43.40
CA ILE A 376 -23.85 -31.77 -42.90
C ILE A 376 -25.36 -31.56 -43.07
N THR A 377 -26.03 -31.14 -42.00
CA THR A 377 -27.46 -30.82 -41.96
C THR A 377 -27.64 -29.32 -41.70
N GLU A 378 -28.11 -28.58 -42.70
CA GLU A 378 -28.48 -27.16 -42.52
C GLU A 378 -29.91 -27.05 -41.95
N ASN A 379 -30.05 -26.44 -40.77
CA ASN A 379 -31.31 -26.14 -40.10
C ASN A 379 -31.47 -24.62 -39.92
N GLY A 380 -31.40 -23.90 -41.04
CA GLY A 380 -31.45 -22.43 -41.09
C GLY A 380 -30.11 -21.71 -40.85
N GLY A 381 -29.04 -22.45 -40.55
CA GLY A 381 -27.67 -21.94 -40.50
C GLY A 381 -27.03 -21.75 -41.88
N TYR A 382 -25.73 -21.41 -41.90
CA TYR A 382 -25.00 -21.01 -43.10
C TYR A 382 -23.68 -21.78 -43.26
N VAL A 383 -23.53 -22.57 -44.33
CA VAL A 383 -22.26 -23.27 -44.64
C VAL A 383 -21.55 -22.62 -45.84
N MET A 384 -20.34 -22.12 -45.59
CA MET A 384 -19.39 -21.59 -46.58
C MET A 384 -18.30 -22.63 -46.91
N THR A 385 -17.84 -22.66 -48.15
CA THR A 385 -16.79 -23.58 -48.60
C THR A 385 -15.80 -22.89 -49.56
N GLU A 386 -14.53 -23.24 -49.45
CA GLU A 386 -13.50 -22.83 -50.41
C GLU A 386 -13.30 -23.88 -51.52
N ASN A 387 -12.78 -23.42 -52.67
CA ASN A 387 -12.42 -24.31 -53.76
C ASN A 387 -11.31 -25.29 -53.32
N GLY A 388 -11.60 -26.59 -53.33
CA GLY A 388 -10.72 -27.65 -52.82
C GLY A 388 -11.12 -28.22 -51.46
N ALA A 389 -12.19 -27.72 -50.83
CA ALA A 389 -12.83 -28.35 -49.68
C ALA A 389 -13.59 -29.63 -50.09
N ASN A 390 -13.61 -30.64 -49.21
CA ASN A 390 -14.37 -31.88 -49.40
C ASN A 390 -15.64 -31.87 -48.53
N VAL A 391 -16.74 -31.32 -49.06
CA VAL A 391 -17.99 -31.14 -48.31
C VAL A 391 -19.12 -31.97 -48.89
N SER A 392 -19.86 -32.69 -48.04
CA SER A 392 -21.04 -33.46 -48.44
C SER A 392 -22.26 -33.19 -47.56
N PHE A 393 -23.34 -32.78 -48.24
CA PHE A 393 -24.71 -32.73 -47.74
C PHE A 393 -25.47 -33.98 -48.21
N LEU A 394 -26.59 -34.32 -47.56
CA LEU A 394 -27.33 -35.58 -47.77
C LEU A 394 -28.26 -35.59 -49.02
N GLU A 395 -27.71 -35.33 -50.22
CA GLU A 395 -28.39 -35.10 -51.54
C GLU A 395 -29.05 -33.68 -51.69
N ASN A 396 -29.68 -33.19 -52.79
CA ASN A 396 -30.16 -33.80 -54.05
C ASN A 396 -30.33 -32.77 -55.22
N THR A 397 -30.77 -33.20 -56.42
CA THR A 397 -31.45 -32.33 -57.42
C THR A 397 -32.92 -32.15 -57.04
N LEU A 398 -33.45 -30.92 -57.12
CA LEU A 398 -34.75 -30.55 -56.58
C LEU A 398 -35.66 -29.99 -57.68
N SER A 399 -36.77 -30.67 -57.99
CA SER A 399 -37.70 -30.27 -59.05
C SER A 399 -39.15 -30.27 -58.59
N GLY A 400 -39.93 -29.27 -59.01
CA GLY A 400 -41.37 -29.14 -58.69
C GLY A 400 -41.67 -28.82 -57.23
N ILE A 401 -40.67 -28.36 -56.47
CA ILE A 401 -40.78 -28.16 -55.02
C ILE A 401 -41.38 -26.81 -54.64
N THR A 402 -41.99 -26.74 -53.47
CA THR A 402 -42.45 -25.48 -52.87
C THR A 402 -41.53 -25.08 -51.72
N VAL A 403 -40.69 -24.07 -51.93
CA VAL A 403 -39.77 -23.55 -50.91
C VAL A 403 -40.54 -22.67 -49.95
N SER A 404 -40.56 -23.06 -48.67
CA SER A 404 -41.26 -22.35 -47.58
C SER A 404 -40.36 -22.05 -46.37
N ASN A 405 -39.05 -22.26 -46.53
CA ASN A 405 -37.99 -21.88 -45.58
C ASN A 405 -36.69 -21.56 -46.35
N ASN A 406 -35.58 -21.26 -45.67
CA ASN A 406 -34.27 -21.04 -46.34
C ASN A 406 -33.76 -22.30 -47.06
N MET A 407 -33.12 -22.11 -48.22
CA MET A 407 -32.53 -23.13 -49.09
C MET A 407 -31.30 -22.57 -49.79
N THR A 408 -30.26 -23.38 -49.93
CA THR A 408 -29.00 -23.05 -50.62
C THR A 408 -28.83 -23.95 -51.85
N VAL A 409 -28.23 -23.43 -52.92
CA VAL A 409 -27.99 -24.14 -54.19
C VAL A 409 -26.55 -23.88 -54.62
N HIS A 410 -25.72 -24.92 -54.49
CA HIS A 410 -24.28 -24.88 -54.78
C HIS A 410 -23.95 -25.66 -56.07
N SER A 411 -22.67 -25.81 -56.41
CA SER A 411 -22.18 -26.31 -57.71
C SER A 411 -22.62 -27.72 -58.13
N ASN A 412 -23.21 -28.51 -57.25
CA ASN A 412 -23.76 -29.84 -57.53
C ASN A 412 -25.28 -29.93 -57.30
N THR A 413 -25.95 -28.79 -57.11
CA THR A 413 -27.38 -28.67 -56.79
C THR A 413 -28.09 -27.94 -57.94
N THR A 414 -29.19 -28.51 -58.41
CA THR A 414 -30.04 -27.90 -59.44
C THR A 414 -31.47 -27.78 -58.90
N LEU A 415 -32.05 -26.58 -58.99
CA LEU A 415 -33.42 -26.28 -58.60
C LEU A 415 -34.27 -25.98 -59.84
N LEU A 416 -35.32 -26.78 -60.09
CA LEU A 416 -36.17 -26.67 -61.28
C LEU A 416 -37.64 -26.53 -60.91
N ASP A 417 -38.40 -25.76 -61.68
CA ASP A 417 -39.87 -25.68 -61.60
C ASP A 417 -40.41 -25.37 -60.19
N ALA A 418 -39.66 -24.58 -59.42
CA ALA A 418 -39.92 -24.37 -58.00
C ALA A 418 -40.80 -23.15 -57.72
N ASN A 419 -41.57 -23.24 -56.64
CA ASN A 419 -42.40 -22.15 -56.13
C ASN A 419 -41.84 -21.69 -54.78
N ILE A 420 -41.32 -20.47 -54.71
CA ILE A 420 -40.86 -19.88 -53.45
C ILE A 420 -42.05 -19.14 -52.85
N ASN A 421 -42.63 -19.68 -51.79
CA ASN A 421 -43.82 -19.13 -51.14
C ASN A 421 -43.44 -18.35 -49.87
N ARG A 422 -44.43 -17.73 -49.22
CA ARG A 422 -44.28 -17.01 -47.94
C ARG A 422 -43.33 -17.73 -46.97
N TYR A 423 -42.27 -17.03 -46.54
CA TYR A 423 -41.16 -17.48 -45.69
C TYR A 423 -40.08 -18.37 -46.34
N GLY A 424 -40.26 -18.79 -47.61
CA GLY A 424 -39.19 -19.41 -48.39
C GLY A 424 -38.09 -18.43 -48.75
N LYS A 425 -36.82 -18.84 -48.67
CA LYS A 425 -35.68 -18.10 -49.24
C LYS A 425 -34.79 -19.06 -50.02
N VAL A 426 -34.30 -18.67 -51.20
CA VAL A 426 -33.38 -19.49 -52.01
C VAL A 426 -32.11 -18.70 -52.31
N TYR A 427 -30.93 -19.25 -51.99
CA TYR A 427 -29.62 -18.66 -52.31
C TYR A 427 -28.92 -19.50 -53.37
N ILE A 428 -28.65 -18.93 -54.54
CA ILE A 428 -27.94 -19.58 -55.65
C ILE A 428 -26.50 -19.08 -55.67
N PHE A 429 -25.55 -19.94 -55.29
CA PHE A 429 -24.13 -19.62 -55.25
C PHE A 429 -23.41 -20.10 -56.52
N ASN A 430 -22.09 -19.83 -56.62
CA ASN A 430 -21.27 -20.11 -57.79
C ASN A 430 -21.41 -21.58 -58.28
N GLY A 431 -21.79 -21.75 -59.54
CA GLY A 431 -22.06 -23.05 -60.17
C GLY A 431 -23.42 -23.67 -59.87
N GLY A 432 -24.19 -23.11 -58.93
CA GLY A 432 -25.57 -23.50 -58.67
C GLY A 432 -26.52 -23.03 -59.78
N ILE A 433 -27.53 -23.85 -60.08
CA ILE A 433 -28.47 -23.61 -61.19
C ILE A 433 -29.90 -23.59 -60.67
N ALA A 434 -30.63 -22.52 -60.97
CA ALA A 434 -32.07 -22.43 -60.81
C ALA A 434 -32.75 -22.08 -62.15
N ASP A 435 -33.82 -22.78 -62.52
CA ASP A 435 -34.57 -22.49 -63.76
C ASP A 435 -36.08 -22.67 -63.58
N ASN A 436 -36.85 -21.80 -64.25
CA ASN A 436 -38.31 -21.74 -64.20
C ASN A 436 -38.87 -21.60 -62.77
N ILE A 437 -38.46 -20.54 -62.07
CA ILE A 437 -38.79 -20.33 -60.66
C ILE A 437 -39.85 -19.24 -60.49
N THR A 438 -40.88 -19.55 -59.73
CA THR A 438 -41.92 -18.58 -59.35
C THR A 438 -41.74 -18.12 -57.92
N ALA A 439 -41.38 -16.85 -57.71
CA ALA A 439 -41.33 -16.22 -56.40
C ALA A 439 -42.73 -15.67 -56.06
N ASN A 440 -43.53 -16.45 -55.31
CA ASN A 440 -44.86 -16.10 -54.85
C ASN A 440 -44.81 -15.21 -53.59
N GLU A 441 -45.95 -14.60 -53.24
CA GLU A 441 -46.07 -13.62 -52.16
C GLU A 441 -45.34 -13.98 -50.85
N GLY A 442 -44.27 -13.24 -50.57
CA GLY A 442 -43.44 -13.38 -49.38
C GLY A 442 -42.36 -14.47 -49.41
N GLY A 443 -42.11 -15.08 -50.57
CA GLY A 443 -40.90 -15.86 -50.84
C GLY A 443 -39.76 -14.99 -51.39
N GLU A 444 -38.51 -15.36 -51.12
CA GLU A 444 -37.31 -14.61 -51.54
C GLU A 444 -36.31 -15.47 -52.35
N MET A 445 -35.60 -14.90 -53.31
CA MET A 445 -34.45 -15.50 -53.98
C MET A 445 -33.25 -14.53 -53.98
N TYR A 446 -32.05 -15.08 -53.84
CA TYR A 446 -30.76 -14.41 -53.88
C TYR A 446 -29.90 -15.16 -54.89
N VAL A 447 -29.23 -14.46 -55.80
CA VAL A 447 -28.32 -15.05 -56.80
C VAL A 447 -26.98 -14.35 -56.71
N SER A 448 -25.96 -15.08 -56.26
CA SER A 448 -24.60 -14.55 -56.03
C SER A 448 -23.72 -14.64 -57.27
N GLU A 449 -22.53 -14.03 -57.23
CA GLU A 449 -21.55 -14.07 -58.33
C GLU A 449 -21.28 -15.51 -58.82
N GLY A 450 -21.45 -15.76 -60.12
CA GLY A 450 -21.30 -17.08 -60.75
C GLY A 450 -22.49 -18.04 -60.58
N GLY A 451 -23.56 -17.65 -59.88
CA GLY A 451 -24.84 -18.37 -59.86
C GLY A 451 -25.67 -18.10 -61.12
N THR A 452 -26.53 -19.05 -61.52
CA THR A 452 -27.44 -18.91 -62.67
C THR A 452 -28.89 -19.10 -62.27
N ALA A 453 -29.75 -18.13 -62.59
CA ALA A 453 -31.19 -18.17 -62.31
C ALA A 453 -32.02 -17.66 -63.50
N THR A 454 -32.69 -18.57 -64.23
CA THR A 454 -33.40 -18.24 -65.47
C THR A 454 -34.92 -18.38 -65.38
N GLN A 455 -35.63 -17.61 -66.22
CA GLN A 455 -37.09 -17.65 -66.35
C GLN A 455 -37.84 -17.37 -65.04
N ILE A 456 -37.47 -16.27 -64.36
CA ILE A 456 -38.02 -15.93 -63.05
C ILE A 456 -39.37 -15.21 -63.21
N THR A 457 -40.36 -15.67 -62.47
CA THR A 457 -41.69 -15.05 -62.35
C THR A 457 -41.90 -14.51 -60.94
N GLU A 458 -41.92 -13.18 -60.77
CA GLU A 458 -42.30 -12.55 -59.50
C GLU A 458 -43.83 -12.45 -59.39
N ASN A 459 -44.43 -13.32 -58.57
CA ASN A 459 -45.85 -13.34 -58.23
C ASN A 459 -46.06 -12.83 -56.78
N GLY A 460 -45.47 -11.66 -56.49
CA GLY A 460 -45.46 -11.02 -55.16
C GLY A 460 -44.29 -11.44 -54.24
N GLY A 461 -43.42 -12.34 -54.69
CA GLY A 461 -42.14 -12.64 -54.03
C GLY A 461 -41.06 -11.61 -54.36
N TYR A 462 -39.85 -11.87 -53.89
CA TYR A 462 -38.71 -10.95 -53.92
C TYR A 462 -37.49 -11.63 -54.53
N VAL A 463 -36.79 -11.02 -55.49
CA VAL A 463 -35.53 -11.57 -56.03
C VAL A 463 -34.40 -10.53 -56.00
N ILE A 464 -33.21 -10.98 -55.62
CA ILE A 464 -32.00 -10.19 -55.38
C ILE A 464 -30.85 -10.81 -56.17
N THR A 465 -29.99 -9.99 -56.74
CA THR A 465 -28.89 -10.43 -57.60
C THR A 465 -27.61 -9.66 -57.32
N GLU A 466 -26.49 -10.35 -57.15
CA GLU A 466 -25.16 -9.75 -57.04
C GLU A 466 -24.55 -9.47 -58.42
N ASN A 467 -23.51 -8.63 -58.45
CA ASN A 467 -22.77 -8.32 -59.68
C ASN A 467 -22.00 -9.57 -60.16
N GLY A 468 -22.23 -10.00 -61.40
CA GLY A 468 -21.67 -11.24 -61.95
C GLY A 468 -22.56 -12.49 -61.79
N ALA A 469 -23.77 -12.34 -61.24
CA ALA A 469 -24.83 -13.35 -61.36
C ALA A 469 -25.48 -13.33 -62.77
N ASN A 470 -25.97 -14.48 -63.24
CA ASN A 470 -26.66 -14.60 -64.55
C ASN A 470 -28.17 -14.78 -64.36
N VAL A 471 -28.94 -13.69 -64.50
CA VAL A 471 -30.36 -13.63 -64.07
C VAL A 471 -31.30 -13.00 -65.10
N SER A 472 -32.55 -13.48 -65.20
CA SER A 472 -33.56 -12.98 -66.17
C SER A 472 -35.01 -12.98 -65.66
N PHE A 473 -35.73 -11.88 -65.94
CA PHE A 473 -37.11 -11.56 -65.51
C PHE A 473 -37.98 -11.08 -66.69
N LEU A 474 -39.30 -10.89 -66.48
CA LEU A 474 -40.22 -10.16 -67.38
C LEU A 474 -40.58 -8.76 -66.79
N GLU A 475 -40.60 -7.72 -67.64
CA GLU A 475 -40.56 -6.26 -67.31
C GLU A 475 -41.82 -5.64 -66.65
N ASN A 476 -41.73 -4.46 -65.97
CA ASN A 476 -42.71 -3.32 -66.03
C ASN A 476 -42.42 -2.06 -65.14
N THR A 477 -43.08 -0.93 -65.44
CA THR A 477 -43.22 0.31 -64.61
C THR A 477 -44.65 0.43 -64.05
N LEU A 478 -44.83 0.95 -62.82
CA LEU A 478 -46.10 0.89 -62.07
C LEU A 478 -46.55 2.27 -61.53
N SER A 479 -47.80 2.67 -61.79
CA SER A 479 -48.34 3.97 -61.33
C SER A 479 -49.82 3.91 -60.96
N GLY A 480 -50.23 4.68 -59.96
CA GLY A 480 -51.63 4.83 -59.51
C GLY A 480 -52.18 3.62 -58.76
N ILE A 481 -51.31 2.76 -58.22
CA ILE A 481 -51.69 1.45 -57.68
C ILE A 481 -51.94 1.45 -56.17
N THR A 482 -52.78 0.52 -55.73
CA THR A 482 -52.90 0.16 -54.32
C THR A 482 -52.08 -1.09 -54.04
N VAL A 483 -51.11 -1.00 -53.14
CA VAL A 483 -50.23 -2.10 -52.75
C VAL A 483 -50.84 -2.83 -51.55
N SER A 484 -51.50 -3.95 -51.87
CA SER A 484 -52.15 -4.83 -50.88
C SER A 484 -51.26 -6.00 -50.43
N ASN A 485 -50.25 -6.34 -51.24
CA ASN A 485 -49.31 -7.46 -51.09
C ASN A 485 -47.85 -6.96 -51.19
N ASN A 486 -46.86 -7.84 -51.02
CA ASN A 486 -45.44 -7.45 -51.14
C ASN A 486 -45.06 -7.05 -52.58
N MET A 487 -44.20 -6.04 -52.72
CA MET A 487 -43.79 -5.41 -53.97
C MET A 487 -42.34 -4.93 -53.91
N THR A 488 -41.67 -4.99 -55.07
CA THR A 488 -40.27 -4.64 -55.25
C THR A 488 -40.10 -3.49 -56.24
N VAL A 489 -39.20 -2.55 -55.96
CA VAL A 489 -38.83 -1.45 -56.86
C VAL A 489 -37.30 -1.39 -56.97
N HIS A 490 -36.77 -1.83 -58.12
CA HIS A 490 -35.34 -1.87 -58.42
C HIS A 490 -34.98 -0.93 -59.58
N SER A 491 -33.72 -0.93 -60.04
CA SER A 491 -33.14 -0.10 -61.12
C SER A 491 -33.95 0.09 -62.41
N LYS A 492 -34.90 -0.81 -62.75
CA LYS A 492 -35.75 -0.70 -63.95
C LYS A 492 -37.23 -0.47 -63.66
N THR A 493 -37.59 -0.34 -62.38
CA THR A 493 -38.98 -0.20 -61.91
C THR A 493 -39.16 1.19 -61.29
N GLN A 494 -40.24 1.86 -61.65
CA GLN A 494 -40.68 3.10 -60.99
C GLN A 494 -42.04 2.87 -60.37
N LEU A 495 -42.25 3.41 -59.16
CA LEU A 495 -43.51 3.33 -58.41
C LEU A 495 -44.05 4.74 -58.12
N LEU A 496 -45.10 5.14 -58.82
CA LEU A 496 -45.63 6.51 -58.76
C LEU A 496 -47.07 6.54 -58.23
N ASP A 497 -47.39 7.49 -57.34
CA ASP A 497 -48.74 7.75 -56.84
C ASP A 497 -49.41 6.51 -56.21
N ALA A 498 -48.72 5.87 -55.26
CA ALA A 498 -49.07 4.57 -54.72
C ALA A 498 -49.64 4.62 -53.28
N ASN A 499 -50.61 3.75 -52.98
CA ASN A 499 -51.20 3.60 -51.65
C ASN A 499 -50.90 2.21 -51.07
N ILE A 500 -50.05 2.13 -50.04
CA ILE A 500 -49.71 0.88 -49.35
C ILE A 500 -50.66 0.70 -48.16
N ASN A 501 -51.63 -0.19 -48.26
CA ASN A 501 -52.68 -0.35 -47.24
C ASN A 501 -52.54 -1.63 -46.38
N SER A 502 -51.90 -2.67 -46.92
CA SER A 502 -51.71 -3.96 -46.24
C SER A 502 -50.49 -4.78 -46.69
N GLY A 503 -49.83 -4.39 -47.78
CA GLY A 503 -48.63 -5.05 -48.29
C GLY A 503 -47.33 -4.35 -47.87
N SER A 504 -46.17 -4.87 -48.30
CA SER A 504 -44.89 -4.15 -48.18
C SER A 504 -44.35 -3.67 -49.52
N VAL A 505 -43.78 -2.47 -49.61
CA VAL A 505 -42.93 -2.05 -50.74
C VAL A 505 -41.47 -2.04 -50.30
N ARG A 506 -40.54 -2.68 -51.04
CA ARG A 506 -39.09 -2.49 -50.84
C ARG A 506 -38.46 -1.83 -52.05
N ILE A 507 -37.65 -0.79 -51.82
CA ILE A 507 -36.97 0.02 -52.85
C ILE A 507 -35.46 -0.10 -52.68
N PHE A 508 -34.73 -0.51 -53.73
CA PHE A 508 -33.27 -0.68 -53.71
C PHE A 508 -32.66 -0.46 -55.10
N ASP A 509 -31.34 -0.51 -55.23
CA ASP A 509 -30.62 -0.50 -56.53
C ASP A 509 -31.10 0.62 -57.48
N SER A 510 -31.02 1.88 -57.05
CA SER A 510 -31.51 3.04 -57.84
C SER A 510 -33.01 3.05 -58.18
N GLY A 511 -33.82 2.15 -57.60
CA GLY A 511 -35.27 2.15 -57.71
C GLY A 511 -35.87 3.46 -57.18
N VAL A 512 -36.92 3.95 -57.84
CA VAL A 512 -37.54 5.25 -57.55
C VAL A 512 -39.01 5.08 -57.19
N ALA A 513 -39.41 5.62 -56.03
CA ALA A 513 -40.79 5.86 -55.70
C ALA A 513 -41.11 7.33 -55.42
N SER A 514 -42.31 7.77 -55.77
CA SER A 514 -42.76 9.15 -55.56
C SER A 514 -44.26 9.21 -55.26
N ASN A 515 -44.67 10.12 -54.37
CA ASN A 515 -46.04 10.25 -53.85
C ASN A 515 -46.60 8.92 -53.30
N VAL A 516 -45.97 8.40 -52.24
CA VAL A 516 -46.37 7.11 -51.63
C VAL A 516 -47.04 7.35 -50.29
N SER A 517 -48.29 6.89 -50.14
CA SER A 517 -48.99 6.89 -48.84
C SER A 517 -48.92 5.50 -48.20
N VAL A 518 -48.42 5.41 -46.97
CA VAL A 518 -48.28 4.18 -46.19
C VAL A 518 -49.32 4.20 -45.07
N ASN A 519 -50.38 3.42 -45.24
CA ASN A 519 -51.59 3.50 -44.43
C ASN A 519 -51.82 2.19 -43.64
N GLY A 520 -52.23 2.28 -42.38
CA GLY A 520 -52.73 1.13 -41.61
C GLY A 520 -51.73 -0.03 -41.45
N ASN A 521 -51.96 -1.16 -42.12
CA ASN A 521 -51.05 -2.32 -42.04
C ASN A 521 -49.96 -2.31 -43.14
N GLY A 522 -49.93 -1.29 -44.00
CA GLY A 522 -48.95 -1.15 -45.07
C GLY A 522 -47.53 -0.91 -44.55
N LYS A 523 -46.53 -1.45 -45.25
CA LYS A 523 -45.11 -1.32 -44.91
C LYS A 523 -44.28 -0.77 -46.07
N MET A 524 -43.23 -0.01 -45.78
CA MET A 524 -42.29 0.49 -46.78
C MET A 524 -40.86 0.30 -46.26
N TYR A 525 -39.99 -0.25 -47.09
CA TYR A 525 -38.58 -0.53 -46.82
C TYR A 525 -37.75 0.19 -47.88
N ILE A 526 -36.76 0.98 -47.49
CA ILE A 526 -35.90 1.70 -48.43
C ILE A 526 -34.45 1.31 -48.12
N SER A 527 -33.82 0.65 -49.07
CA SER A 527 -32.48 0.07 -48.97
C SER A 527 -31.45 0.94 -49.68
N SER A 528 -30.18 0.53 -49.61
CA SER A 528 -29.05 1.23 -50.26
C SER A 528 -29.31 1.56 -51.73
N GLY A 529 -29.11 2.83 -52.09
CA GLY A 529 -29.35 3.37 -53.43
C GLY A 529 -30.84 3.57 -53.79
N GLY A 530 -31.79 3.12 -52.99
CA GLY A 530 -33.21 3.37 -53.18
C GLY A 530 -33.59 4.83 -52.91
N THR A 531 -34.51 5.39 -53.69
CA THR A 531 -35.00 6.76 -53.53
C THR A 531 -36.52 6.81 -53.40
N ALA A 532 -37.03 7.36 -52.29
CA ALA A 532 -38.45 7.64 -52.09
C ALA A 532 -38.71 9.12 -51.81
N THR A 533 -39.65 9.73 -52.53
CA THR A 533 -39.98 11.16 -52.39
C THR A 533 -41.45 11.39 -52.08
N ALA A 534 -41.73 12.38 -51.22
CA ALA A 534 -43.08 12.69 -50.76
C ALA A 534 -43.82 11.47 -50.16
N VAL A 535 -43.22 10.85 -49.14
CA VAL A 535 -43.82 9.74 -48.38
C VAL A 535 -44.75 10.29 -47.30
N VAL A 536 -45.98 9.76 -47.22
CA VAL A 536 -46.99 10.11 -46.23
C VAL A 536 -47.31 8.88 -45.39
N GLU A 537 -46.99 8.89 -44.10
CA GLU A 537 -47.27 7.77 -43.19
C GLU A 537 -48.57 8.04 -42.40
N ASN A 538 -49.66 7.37 -42.78
CA ASN A 538 -50.95 7.42 -42.09
C ASN A 538 -51.12 6.16 -41.21
N GLY A 539 -50.21 6.00 -40.25
CA GLY A 539 -50.20 4.87 -39.31
C GLY A 539 -49.78 3.53 -39.92
N GLY A 540 -49.05 3.55 -41.04
CA GLY A 540 -48.34 2.39 -41.59
C GLY A 540 -47.02 2.11 -40.86
N PHE A 541 -46.04 1.53 -41.56
CA PHE A 541 -44.69 1.29 -41.03
C PHE A 541 -43.62 1.57 -42.10
N VAL A 542 -42.65 2.44 -41.82
CA VAL A 542 -41.53 2.73 -42.73
C VAL A 542 -40.17 2.40 -42.09
N MET A 543 -39.31 1.69 -42.83
CA MET A 543 -37.98 1.25 -42.41
C MET A 543 -36.92 1.62 -43.46
N LEU A 544 -35.73 2.01 -42.99
CA LEU A 544 -34.62 2.49 -43.79
C LEU A 544 -33.37 1.63 -43.53
N GLU A 545 -32.56 1.40 -44.57
CA GLU A 545 -31.25 0.74 -44.49
C GLU A 545 -30.16 1.69 -45.02
N ASP A 546 -28.88 1.35 -44.82
CA ASP A 546 -27.75 2.25 -45.12
C ASP A 546 -27.68 2.65 -46.61
N GLY A 547 -27.48 3.94 -46.89
CA GLY A 547 -27.47 4.50 -48.25
C GLY A 547 -28.84 4.77 -48.89
N ALA A 548 -29.94 4.69 -48.13
CA ALA A 548 -31.29 5.03 -48.60
C ALA A 548 -31.57 6.55 -48.62
N ASN A 549 -32.29 7.04 -49.63
CA ASN A 549 -32.76 8.44 -49.71
C ASN A 549 -34.29 8.53 -49.55
N VAL A 550 -34.76 9.20 -48.49
CA VAL A 550 -36.21 9.38 -48.21
C VAL A 550 -36.57 10.84 -47.89
N SER A 551 -37.77 11.27 -48.28
CA SER A 551 -38.37 12.52 -47.79
C SER A 551 -39.84 12.33 -47.38
N PHE A 552 -40.15 12.67 -46.12
CA PHE A 552 -41.49 12.64 -45.53
C PHE A 552 -42.15 14.03 -45.55
N VAL A 553 -43.48 14.06 -45.42
CA VAL A 553 -44.27 15.30 -45.56
C VAL A 553 -44.47 16.10 -44.26
N GLU A 554 -44.39 15.49 -43.06
CA GLU A 554 -44.47 16.21 -41.76
C GLU A 554 -43.44 15.72 -40.71
N ASN A 555 -43.04 16.60 -39.77
CA ASN A 555 -41.82 16.47 -38.96
C ASN A 555 -42.04 16.15 -37.47
N THR A 556 -42.60 14.98 -37.12
CA THR A 556 -42.48 14.38 -35.77
C THR A 556 -42.65 12.87 -35.86
N LEU A 557 -41.63 12.12 -35.43
CA LEU A 557 -41.62 10.67 -35.36
C LEU A 557 -41.97 10.25 -33.93
N SER A 558 -43.01 9.43 -33.74
CA SER A 558 -43.53 9.07 -32.41
C SER A 558 -43.83 7.56 -32.31
N GLY A 559 -43.49 6.90 -31.21
CA GLY A 559 -43.90 5.50 -30.96
C GLY A 559 -43.05 4.42 -31.66
N ILE A 560 -41.82 4.74 -32.07
CA ILE A 560 -41.02 3.90 -32.98
C ILE A 560 -40.16 2.87 -32.23
N ASN A 561 -40.15 1.63 -32.68
CA ASN A 561 -39.16 0.62 -32.27
C ASN A 561 -37.98 0.59 -33.25
N ILE A 562 -36.79 0.94 -32.77
CA ILE A 562 -35.58 1.13 -33.57
C ILE A 562 -34.68 -0.09 -33.39
N GLY A 563 -34.51 -0.85 -34.48
CA GLY A 563 -33.76 -2.12 -34.53
C GLY A 563 -32.54 -2.12 -35.47
N HIS A 564 -32.14 -0.97 -36.03
CA HIS A 564 -30.91 -0.89 -36.82
C HIS A 564 -30.17 0.45 -36.71
N SER A 565 -30.61 1.52 -37.40
CA SER A 565 -30.07 2.86 -37.19
C SER A 565 -31.14 3.92 -37.47
N ALA A 566 -31.10 5.03 -36.72
CA ALA A 566 -31.97 6.19 -36.94
C ALA A 566 -31.21 7.48 -36.62
N THR A 567 -31.31 8.49 -37.49
CA THR A 567 -30.59 9.76 -37.34
C THR A 567 -31.57 10.93 -37.12
N VAL A 568 -31.36 11.69 -36.05
CA VAL A 568 -32.18 12.85 -35.66
C VAL A 568 -31.34 14.12 -35.81
N HIS A 569 -31.79 15.05 -36.64
CA HIS A 569 -31.09 16.32 -36.94
C HIS A 569 -32.00 17.54 -36.71
N SER A 570 -31.50 18.75 -36.97
CA SER A 570 -32.12 20.09 -36.81
C SER A 570 -33.62 20.31 -37.09
N LYS A 571 -34.28 19.42 -37.83
CA LYS A 571 -35.71 19.54 -38.20
C LYS A 571 -36.55 18.36 -37.72
N THR A 572 -35.93 17.36 -37.10
CA THR A 572 -36.54 16.08 -36.75
C THR A 572 -36.72 16.00 -35.25
N LYS A 573 -37.91 15.54 -34.83
CA LYS A 573 -38.21 15.18 -33.44
C LYS A 573 -38.51 13.69 -33.36
N LEU A 574 -37.88 13.00 -32.41
CA LEU A 574 -38.14 11.60 -32.10
C LEU A 574 -38.76 11.50 -30.70
N LEU A 575 -39.96 10.96 -30.58
CA LEU A 575 -40.73 10.88 -29.33
C LEU A 575 -41.13 9.43 -29.05
N ASP A 576 -41.19 9.05 -27.77
CA ASP A 576 -41.79 7.79 -27.29
C ASP A 576 -41.24 6.53 -28.01
N ALA A 577 -39.92 6.45 -28.19
CA ALA A 577 -39.26 5.41 -28.99
C ALA A 577 -38.53 4.37 -28.13
N ASN A 578 -38.41 3.13 -28.62
CA ASN A 578 -37.61 2.09 -27.96
C ASN A 578 -36.48 1.61 -28.88
N VAL A 579 -35.24 1.68 -28.40
CA VAL A 579 -34.04 1.21 -29.10
C VAL A 579 -33.71 -0.20 -28.60
N ASN A 580 -33.78 -1.18 -29.49
CA ASN A 580 -33.72 -2.61 -29.17
C ASN A 580 -32.87 -3.36 -30.19
N TYR A 581 -32.53 -4.63 -29.94
CA TYR A 581 -32.01 -5.57 -30.94
C TYR A 581 -30.83 -5.06 -31.80
N ALA A 582 -29.82 -4.45 -31.16
CA ALA A 582 -28.66 -3.82 -31.82
C ALA A 582 -28.97 -2.55 -32.66
N GLY A 583 -30.17 -2.00 -32.52
CA GLY A 583 -30.51 -0.70 -33.11
C GLY A 583 -29.73 0.45 -32.50
N GLU A 584 -29.40 1.44 -33.33
CA GLU A 584 -28.66 2.64 -32.96
C GLU A 584 -29.50 3.91 -33.20
N VAL A 585 -29.37 4.91 -32.33
CA VAL A 585 -29.95 6.25 -32.56
C VAL A 585 -28.84 7.28 -32.49
N HIS A 586 -28.69 8.10 -33.53
CA HIS A 586 -27.67 9.15 -33.60
C HIS A 586 -28.34 10.53 -33.65
N ILE A 587 -27.99 11.44 -32.74
CA ILE A 587 -28.64 12.76 -32.59
C ILE A 587 -27.60 13.87 -32.79
N PHE A 588 -27.75 14.68 -33.85
CA PHE A 588 -26.83 15.76 -34.24
C PHE A 588 -27.57 17.09 -34.44
N ASP A 589 -26.83 18.18 -34.70
CA ASP A 589 -27.33 19.41 -35.31
C ASP A 589 -28.62 20.02 -34.70
N SER A 590 -28.76 20.10 -33.37
CA SER A 590 -30.01 20.56 -32.72
C SER A 590 -31.25 19.67 -32.92
N GLY A 591 -31.05 18.40 -33.28
CA GLY A 591 -32.10 17.38 -33.24
C GLY A 591 -32.58 17.11 -31.82
N VAL A 592 -33.88 16.80 -31.66
CA VAL A 592 -34.52 16.62 -30.35
C VAL A 592 -35.16 15.23 -30.23
N ALA A 593 -34.77 14.46 -29.22
CA ALA A 593 -35.43 13.22 -28.82
C ALA A 593 -36.11 13.37 -27.44
N SER A 594 -37.22 12.68 -27.19
CA SER A 594 -37.87 12.64 -25.87
C SER A 594 -38.54 11.28 -25.58
N ASN A 595 -38.58 10.85 -24.31
CA ASN A 595 -39.18 9.57 -23.89
C ASN A 595 -38.59 8.37 -24.64
N ILE A 596 -37.27 8.17 -24.57
CA ILE A 596 -36.59 7.12 -25.33
C ILE A 596 -36.09 6.01 -24.40
N SER A 597 -36.51 4.76 -24.61
CA SER A 597 -36.01 3.60 -23.85
C SER A 597 -34.93 2.86 -24.64
N VAL A 598 -33.72 2.76 -24.12
CA VAL A 598 -32.60 2.00 -24.73
C VAL A 598 -32.44 0.69 -23.95
N ASN A 599 -32.72 -0.45 -24.59
CA ASN A 599 -32.83 -1.75 -23.89
C ASN A 599 -31.91 -2.81 -24.51
N GLY A 600 -31.23 -3.60 -23.68
CA GLY A 600 -30.29 -4.63 -24.13
C GLY A 600 -29.25 -4.07 -25.11
N ASN A 601 -28.90 -4.80 -26.17
CA ASN A 601 -27.86 -4.37 -27.12
C ASN A 601 -28.18 -3.08 -27.94
N GLY A 602 -29.27 -2.37 -27.68
CA GLY A 602 -29.55 -1.07 -28.30
C GLY A 602 -28.51 0.00 -27.93
N LYS A 603 -28.29 0.95 -28.84
CA LYS A 603 -27.30 2.03 -28.70
C LYS A 603 -27.90 3.41 -28.97
N MET A 604 -27.42 4.43 -28.29
CA MET A 604 -27.70 5.84 -28.58
C MET A 604 -26.40 6.65 -28.58
N TYR A 605 -26.28 7.56 -29.52
CA TYR A 605 -25.17 8.48 -29.73
C TYR A 605 -25.76 9.90 -29.77
N ILE A 606 -25.34 10.78 -28.89
CA ILE A 606 -25.79 12.17 -28.84
C ILE A 606 -24.57 13.06 -29.03
N SER A 607 -24.55 13.78 -30.15
CA SER A 607 -23.43 14.60 -30.59
C SER A 607 -23.66 16.08 -30.32
N SER A 608 -22.67 16.91 -30.65
CA SER A 608 -22.68 18.35 -30.36
C SER A 608 -23.97 19.05 -30.83
N GLY A 609 -24.63 19.75 -29.92
CA GLY A 609 -25.91 20.43 -30.14
C GLY A 609 -27.15 19.51 -30.12
N GLY A 610 -27.01 18.19 -30.15
CA GLY A 610 -28.12 17.25 -29.99
C GLY A 610 -28.76 17.34 -28.60
N THR A 611 -30.07 17.11 -28.51
CA THR A 611 -30.83 17.13 -27.24
C THR A 611 -31.68 15.87 -27.10
N ALA A 612 -31.54 15.14 -26.00
CA ALA A 612 -32.44 14.06 -25.62
C ALA A 612 -33.04 14.30 -24.23
N THR A 613 -34.33 14.04 -24.05
CA THR A 613 -35.02 14.22 -22.76
C THR A 613 -35.79 12.99 -22.33
N ALA A 614 -35.93 12.77 -21.03
CA ALA A 614 -36.62 11.59 -20.50
C ALA A 614 -36.14 10.25 -21.14
N VAL A 615 -34.81 10.04 -21.19
CA VAL A 615 -34.22 8.77 -21.62
C VAL A 615 -34.30 7.73 -20.50
N VAL A 616 -34.58 6.47 -20.83
CA VAL A 616 -34.58 5.31 -19.92
C VAL A 616 -33.55 4.32 -20.47
N GLU A 617 -32.66 3.81 -19.62
CA GLU A 617 -31.61 2.85 -20.00
C GLU A 617 -31.84 1.54 -19.24
N ASN A 618 -32.05 0.44 -19.97
CA ASN A 618 -32.42 -0.88 -19.46
C ASN A 618 -31.45 -1.95 -19.99
N GLY A 619 -30.17 -1.84 -19.67
CA GLY A 619 -29.09 -2.73 -20.09
C GLY A 619 -28.51 -2.44 -21.47
N GLY A 620 -28.54 -1.19 -21.91
CA GLY A 620 -28.04 -0.74 -23.22
C GLY A 620 -27.08 0.44 -23.21
N PHE A 621 -26.61 0.82 -24.40
CA PHE A 621 -25.46 1.70 -24.56
C PHE A 621 -25.87 3.14 -24.89
N VAL A 622 -25.41 4.13 -24.12
CA VAL A 622 -25.62 5.56 -24.43
C VAL A 622 -24.27 6.28 -24.41
N MET A 623 -23.95 6.97 -25.49
CA MET A 623 -22.71 7.70 -25.73
C MET A 623 -23.00 9.18 -26.02
N LEU A 624 -22.18 10.06 -25.44
CA LEU A 624 -22.32 11.52 -25.52
C LEU A 624 -21.03 12.12 -26.10
N GLU A 625 -21.15 13.14 -26.94
CA GLU A 625 -20.04 13.98 -27.41
C GLU A 625 -20.13 15.41 -26.85
N ASP A 626 -19.08 16.20 -27.02
CA ASP A 626 -18.98 17.55 -26.46
C ASP A 626 -20.08 18.49 -26.99
N GLY A 627 -20.81 19.13 -26.07
CA GLY A 627 -21.96 19.98 -26.38
C GLY A 627 -23.31 19.27 -26.56
N ALA A 628 -23.42 17.97 -26.25
CA ALA A 628 -24.69 17.24 -26.19
C ALA A 628 -25.50 17.57 -24.92
N ASN A 629 -26.84 17.62 -25.01
CA ASN A 629 -27.74 17.78 -23.86
C ASN A 629 -28.56 16.50 -23.63
N VAL A 630 -28.53 15.91 -22.44
CA VAL A 630 -29.34 14.74 -22.10
C VAL A 630 -30.01 14.86 -20.73
N SER A 631 -31.25 14.37 -20.61
CA SER A 631 -31.87 14.07 -19.31
C SER A 631 -32.48 12.67 -19.31
N PHE A 632 -32.27 11.94 -18.21
CA PHE A 632 -32.82 10.60 -17.99
C PHE A 632 -34.06 10.67 -17.09
N VAL A 633 -34.99 9.71 -17.22
CA VAL A 633 -36.06 9.51 -16.23
C VAL A 633 -35.48 8.79 -15.02
N GLU A 634 -36.00 9.07 -13.82
CA GLU A 634 -35.54 8.53 -12.54
C GLU A 634 -35.15 7.03 -12.58
N ASN A 635 -33.84 6.72 -12.54
CA ASN A 635 -33.19 5.82 -11.58
C ASN A 635 -31.69 5.60 -11.89
N THR A 636 -30.98 5.12 -10.88
CA THR A 636 -29.59 4.63 -10.83
C THR A 636 -28.94 4.19 -12.16
N LEU A 637 -27.84 4.84 -12.55
CA LEU A 637 -26.89 4.30 -13.54
C LEU A 637 -25.93 3.30 -12.86
N SER A 638 -25.79 2.08 -13.38
CA SER A 638 -24.93 1.03 -12.81
C SER A 638 -24.08 0.30 -13.85
N GLY A 639 -22.77 0.13 -13.59
CA GLY A 639 -21.88 -0.71 -14.42
C GLY A 639 -21.19 0.03 -15.58
N PHE A 640 -21.03 1.35 -15.46
CA PHE A 640 -20.53 2.21 -16.53
C PHE A 640 -19.00 2.18 -16.66
N ASN A 641 -18.48 1.75 -17.81
CA ASN A 641 -17.06 1.74 -18.13
C ASN A 641 -16.69 2.88 -19.10
N ILE A 642 -15.70 3.70 -18.74
CA ILE A 642 -15.21 4.82 -19.56
C ILE A 642 -13.85 4.46 -20.15
N TYR A 643 -13.74 4.46 -21.48
CA TYR A 643 -12.50 4.23 -22.23
C TYR A 643 -12.23 5.36 -23.23
N GLY A 644 -11.00 5.86 -23.30
CA GLY A 644 -10.48 6.68 -24.41
C GLY A 644 -11.14 8.03 -24.73
N ARG A 645 -12.18 8.46 -24.02
CA ARG A 645 -12.90 9.74 -24.23
C ARG A 645 -13.30 10.39 -22.90
N ASP A 646 -13.66 11.67 -22.97
CA ASP A 646 -14.10 12.48 -21.84
C ASP A 646 -15.62 12.35 -21.66
N VAL A 647 -16.07 12.02 -20.45
CA VAL A 647 -17.50 11.95 -20.09
C VAL A 647 -17.80 13.01 -19.02
N THR A 648 -18.85 13.80 -19.24
CA THR A 648 -19.29 14.82 -18.28
C THR A 648 -20.65 14.44 -17.69
N ALA A 649 -20.71 14.34 -16.36
CA ALA A 649 -21.96 14.16 -15.61
C ALA A 649 -22.49 15.53 -15.15
N HIS A 650 -23.72 15.86 -15.58
CA HIS A 650 -24.46 17.05 -15.14
C HIS A 650 -25.51 16.69 -14.07
N SER A 651 -26.01 17.72 -13.38
CA SER A 651 -26.67 17.69 -12.05
C SER A 651 -27.75 16.62 -11.78
N ASN A 652 -27.87 16.24 -10.49
CA ASN A 652 -28.87 15.34 -9.89
C ASN A 652 -28.79 13.86 -10.33
N THR A 653 -27.66 13.43 -10.87
CA THR A 653 -27.37 12.05 -11.24
C THR A 653 -26.72 11.29 -10.08
N THR A 654 -27.25 10.11 -9.74
CA THR A 654 -26.58 9.13 -8.87
C THR A 654 -25.96 8.04 -9.73
N VAL A 655 -24.63 7.88 -9.64
CA VAL A 655 -23.88 6.90 -10.44
C VAL A 655 -23.25 5.84 -9.54
N ILE A 656 -23.38 4.56 -9.89
CA ILE A 656 -22.90 3.43 -9.08
C ILE A 656 -22.00 2.53 -9.94
N ASN A 657 -20.88 2.08 -9.36
CA ASN A 657 -19.92 1.17 -10.01
C ASN A 657 -19.40 1.72 -11.35
N VAL A 658 -18.84 2.93 -11.33
CA VAL A 658 -18.15 3.50 -12.48
C VAL A 658 -16.72 3.01 -12.51
N ALA A 659 -16.22 2.57 -13.67
CA ALA A 659 -14.79 2.33 -13.89
C ALA A 659 -14.24 3.27 -14.96
N VAL A 660 -13.24 4.07 -14.58
CA VAL A 660 -12.50 4.95 -15.49
C VAL A 660 -11.22 4.22 -15.90
N ASN A 661 -11.22 3.73 -17.13
CA ASN A 661 -10.16 2.93 -17.72
C ASN A 661 -9.16 3.78 -18.52
N SER A 662 -8.13 3.14 -19.08
CA SER A 662 -7.03 3.81 -19.77
C SER A 662 -7.51 4.80 -20.84
N GLY A 663 -7.07 6.06 -20.72
CA GLY A 663 -7.42 7.15 -21.61
C GLY A 663 -8.83 7.73 -21.40
N GLY A 664 -9.63 7.18 -20.49
CA GLY A 664 -10.93 7.74 -20.12
C GLY A 664 -10.79 8.90 -19.14
N LYS A 665 -11.63 9.94 -19.29
CA LYS A 665 -11.79 10.97 -18.26
C LYS A 665 -13.24 11.09 -17.80
N LEU A 666 -13.43 11.30 -16.51
CA LEU A 666 -14.74 11.60 -15.90
C LEU A 666 -14.71 12.99 -15.27
N HIS A 667 -15.60 13.88 -15.72
CA HIS A 667 -15.86 15.17 -15.10
C HIS A 667 -17.21 15.12 -14.36
N VAL A 668 -17.23 15.53 -13.08
CA VAL A 668 -18.47 15.52 -12.27
C VAL A 668 -18.72 16.92 -11.70
N PHE A 669 -19.88 17.49 -12.01
CA PHE A 669 -20.30 18.84 -11.62
C PHE A 669 -21.64 18.85 -10.88
N GLY A 670 -21.88 19.87 -10.04
CA GLY A 670 -23.15 20.07 -9.35
C GLY A 670 -23.45 18.97 -8.33
N SER A 671 -24.69 18.90 -7.84
CA SER A 671 -25.14 17.97 -6.77
C SER A 671 -25.20 16.48 -7.16
N ASN A 672 -24.27 16.02 -8.00
CA ASN A 672 -24.10 14.63 -8.42
C ASN A 672 -23.40 13.81 -7.33
N ASN A 673 -23.84 12.57 -7.13
CA ASN A 673 -23.25 11.65 -6.17
C ASN A 673 -22.81 10.34 -6.83
N VAL A 674 -21.51 10.03 -6.77
CA VAL A 674 -20.94 8.77 -7.27
C VAL A 674 -20.71 7.83 -6.09
N LYS A 675 -21.47 6.74 -5.99
CA LYS A 675 -21.41 5.88 -4.80
C LYS A 675 -20.16 4.98 -4.74
N SER A 676 -19.71 4.52 -5.90
CA SER A 676 -18.60 3.59 -6.05
C SER A 676 -17.88 3.87 -7.36
N LEU A 677 -16.60 4.21 -7.26
CA LEU A 677 -15.74 4.62 -8.37
C LEU A 677 -14.44 3.82 -8.36
N ARG A 678 -14.10 3.21 -9.49
CA ARG A 678 -12.78 2.61 -9.74
C ARG A 678 -12.06 3.45 -10.79
N VAL A 679 -10.80 3.79 -10.55
CA VAL A 679 -9.92 4.43 -11.55
C VAL A 679 -8.72 3.54 -11.72
N VAL A 680 -8.44 3.11 -12.95
CA VAL A 680 -7.24 2.33 -13.27
C VAL A 680 -6.22 3.18 -14.05
N SER A 681 -5.08 2.58 -14.38
CA SER A 681 -3.97 3.18 -15.13
C SER A 681 -4.43 4.06 -16.30
N ASN A 682 -3.94 5.30 -16.37
CA ASN A 682 -4.31 6.34 -17.34
C ASN A 682 -5.78 6.80 -17.31
N GLY A 683 -6.57 6.43 -16.30
CA GLY A 683 -7.86 7.06 -16.01
C GLY A 683 -7.68 8.37 -15.25
N HIS A 684 -8.49 9.39 -15.57
CA HIS A 684 -8.49 10.69 -14.90
C HIS A 684 -9.89 11.11 -14.43
N VAL A 685 -10.00 11.59 -13.20
CA VAL A 685 -11.27 12.10 -12.64
C VAL A 685 -11.11 13.56 -12.22
N LEU A 686 -12.11 14.38 -12.52
CA LEU A 686 -12.19 15.80 -12.15
C LEU A 686 -13.50 16.04 -11.41
N LEU A 687 -13.39 16.34 -10.12
CA LEU A 687 -14.51 16.66 -9.23
C LEU A 687 -14.61 18.18 -9.05
N TYR A 688 -15.78 18.75 -9.27
CA TYR A 688 -16.05 20.19 -9.19
C TYR A 688 -17.14 20.52 -8.14
N ASP A 689 -17.55 21.78 -8.07
CA ASP A 689 -18.48 22.29 -7.06
C ASP A 689 -19.78 21.49 -6.94
N GLY A 690 -20.18 21.22 -5.70
CA GLY A 690 -21.35 20.42 -5.32
C GLY A 690 -21.23 18.91 -5.50
N ALA A 691 -20.21 18.39 -6.19
CA ALA A 691 -20.13 16.97 -6.55
C ALA A 691 -19.51 16.12 -5.43
N SER A 692 -20.09 14.95 -5.16
CA SER A 692 -19.59 14.01 -4.15
C SER A 692 -19.25 12.64 -4.72
N ILE A 693 -18.20 12.02 -4.17
CA ILE A 693 -17.93 10.59 -4.28
C ILE A 693 -18.07 9.97 -2.87
N GLU A 694 -18.82 8.89 -2.73
CA GLU A 694 -19.03 8.18 -1.45
C GLU A 694 -17.92 7.17 -1.15
N SER A 695 -17.39 6.50 -2.18
CA SER A 695 -16.22 5.63 -2.11
C SER A 695 -15.48 5.56 -3.45
N ALA A 696 -14.15 5.46 -3.41
CA ALA A 696 -13.32 5.33 -4.61
C ALA A 696 -12.11 4.43 -4.40
N THR A 697 -11.65 3.76 -5.45
CA THR A 697 -10.39 2.99 -5.48
C THR A 697 -9.59 3.36 -6.72
N LEU A 698 -8.37 3.87 -6.52
CA LEU A 698 -7.44 4.24 -7.57
C LEU A 698 -6.28 3.24 -7.60
N SER A 699 -5.94 2.70 -8.77
CA SER A 699 -4.78 1.81 -8.96
C SER A 699 -4.16 2.02 -10.35
N GLY A 700 -2.99 2.65 -10.39
CA GLY A 700 -2.19 2.74 -11.61
C GLY A 700 -1.32 1.50 -11.84
N TYR A 701 -0.39 1.62 -12.77
CA TYR A 701 0.58 0.56 -13.11
C TYR A 701 1.93 1.18 -13.46
N ARG A 702 3.02 0.44 -13.24
CA ARG A 702 4.35 0.85 -13.68
C ARG A 702 5.05 -0.32 -14.34
N SER A 703 5.31 -0.18 -15.63
CA SER A 703 6.09 -1.13 -16.41
C SER A 703 7.58 -0.82 -16.28
N SER A 704 8.42 -1.82 -16.45
CA SER A 704 9.87 -1.66 -16.60
C SER A 704 10.35 -2.40 -17.83
N ARG A 705 11.06 -1.70 -18.73
CA ARG A 705 11.72 -2.28 -19.90
C ARG A 705 13.23 -2.16 -19.73
N TYR A 706 13.94 -3.28 -19.79
CA TYR A 706 15.40 -3.27 -19.77
C TYR A 706 15.94 -2.96 -21.17
N VAL A 707 16.72 -1.88 -21.31
CA VAL A 707 17.28 -1.42 -22.59
C VAL A 707 18.73 -1.00 -22.37
N ASN A 708 19.66 -1.53 -23.17
CA ASN A 708 21.09 -1.17 -23.16
C ASN A 708 21.82 -1.24 -21.80
N GLY A 709 21.31 -2.01 -20.84
CA GLY A 709 21.89 -2.15 -19.50
C GLY A 709 21.17 -1.38 -18.39
N GLU A 710 20.14 -0.60 -18.71
CA GLU A 710 19.35 0.18 -17.75
C GLU A 710 17.87 -0.22 -17.78
N TYR A 711 17.20 -0.13 -16.64
CA TYR A 711 15.75 -0.25 -16.54
C TYR A 711 15.10 1.10 -16.83
N ILE A 712 14.40 1.19 -17.97
CA ILE A 712 13.51 2.31 -18.29
C ILE A 712 12.14 1.99 -17.67
N TYR A 713 11.62 2.88 -16.84
CA TYR A 713 10.32 2.70 -16.19
C TYR A 713 9.26 3.61 -16.78
N GLU A 714 8.15 3.05 -17.24
CA GLU A 714 6.98 3.78 -17.70
C GLU A 714 5.88 3.69 -16.63
N THR A 715 5.49 4.83 -16.06
CA THR A 715 4.50 4.90 -14.97
C THR A 715 3.19 5.47 -15.50
N THR A 716 2.10 4.72 -15.38
CA THR A 716 0.75 5.11 -15.79
C THR A 716 -0.10 5.30 -14.54
N PHE A 717 -0.32 6.56 -14.15
CA PHE A 717 -1.05 6.88 -12.93
C PHE A 717 -2.56 6.66 -13.10
N ALA A 718 -3.23 6.16 -12.06
CA ALA A 718 -4.66 6.37 -11.87
C ALA A 718 -4.84 7.69 -11.13
N SER A 719 -5.62 8.63 -11.67
CA SER A 719 -5.59 10.03 -11.24
C SER A 719 -6.96 10.62 -10.91
N MET A 720 -7.00 11.44 -9.85
CA MET A 720 -8.18 12.23 -9.46
C MET A 720 -7.74 13.64 -9.03
N THR A 721 -8.49 14.64 -9.48
CA THR A 721 -8.33 16.03 -9.06
C THR A 721 -9.65 16.51 -8.45
N ILE A 722 -9.59 17.03 -7.23
CA ILE A 722 -10.73 17.48 -6.44
C ILE A 722 -10.65 19.00 -6.30
N ASN A 723 -11.59 19.71 -6.91
CA ASN A 723 -11.59 21.17 -7.05
C ASN A 723 -12.89 21.79 -6.52
N SER A 724 -12.84 23.10 -6.23
CA SER A 724 -14.01 24.01 -6.19
C SER A 724 -15.17 23.56 -5.28
N GLY A 725 -14.93 22.85 -4.17
CA GLY A 725 -16.00 22.38 -3.27
C GLY A 725 -16.46 20.94 -3.50
N GLY A 726 -15.89 20.22 -4.47
CA GLY A 726 -16.12 18.79 -4.63
C GLY A 726 -15.59 17.98 -3.43
N ILE A 727 -16.27 16.87 -3.09
CA ILE A 727 -15.96 16.04 -1.92
C ILE A 727 -15.72 14.59 -2.32
N ALA A 728 -14.52 14.04 -2.13
CA ALA A 728 -14.28 12.59 -2.21
C ALA A 728 -14.21 11.99 -0.81
N ASN A 729 -14.99 10.93 -0.56
CA ASN A 729 -15.00 10.20 0.70
C ASN A 729 -14.44 8.79 0.51
N ASN A 730 -13.94 8.19 1.59
CA ASN A 730 -13.59 6.76 1.70
C ASN A 730 -12.78 6.26 0.49
N THR A 731 -11.68 6.97 0.18
CA THR A 731 -10.92 6.78 -1.05
C THR A 731 -9.64 5.97 -0.81
N ILE A 732 -9.47 4.86 -1.53
CA ILE A 732 -8.31 3.97 -1.45
C ILE A 732 -7.33 4.28 -2.58
N MET A 733 -6.07 4.54 -2.22
CA MET A 733 -4.98 4.85 -3.16
C MET A 733 -3.92 3.74 -3.18
N SER A 734 -4.04 2.83 -4.14
CA SER A 734 -3.13 1.70 -4.37
C SER A 734 -1.89 2.12 -5.20
N ALA A 735 -1.12 1.17 -5.72
CA ALA A 735 0.10 1.40 -6.50
C ALA A 735 -0.11 2.45 -7.61
N CYS A 736 0.80 3.41 -7.73
CA CYS A 736 0.74 4.48 -8.74
C CYS A 736 -0.59 5.26 -8.80
N ALA A 737 -1.32 5.38 -7.68
CA ALA A 737 -2.45 6.28 -7.57
C ALA A 737 -2.00 7.71 -7.24
N LYS A 738 -2.60 8.72 -7.88
CA LYS A 738 -2.33 10.14 -7.60
C LYS A 738 -3.61 10.93 -7.39
N ILE A 739 -3.71 11.62 -6.25
CA ILE A 739 -4.82 12.54 -5.96
C ILE A 739 -4.27 13.95 -5.77
N THR A 740 -4.95 14.94 -6.33
CA THR A 740 -4.67 16.37 -6.07
C THR A 740 -5.93 17.05 -5.53
N VAL A 741 -5.81 17.72 -4.39
CA VAL A 741 -6.92 18.43 -3.72
C VAL A 741 -6.61 19.93 -3.74
N SER A 742 -7.51 20.73 -4.30
CA SER A 742 -7.33 22.18 -4.49
C SER A 742 -8.62 22.98 -4.36
N SER A 743 -8.49 24.29 -4.23
CA SER A 743 -9.53 25.29 -4.53
C SER A 743 -10.86 25.09 -3.78
N GLY A 744 -10.82 24.64 -2.53
CA GLY A 744 -12.01 24.31 -1.71
C GLY A 744 -12.45 22.85 -1.78
N GLY A 745 -11.78 22.00 -2.57
CA GLY A 745 -12.03 20.56 -2.61
C GLY A 745 -11.67 19.85 -1.30
N ILE A 746 -12.41 18.78 -0.99
CA ILE A 746 -12.29 18.03 0.27
C ILE A 746 -12.06 16.53 0.00
N ALA A 747 -11.06 15.93 0.65
CA ALA A 747 -10.81 14.49 0.65
C ALA A 747 -10.96 13.92 2.07
N ASN A 748 -12.00 13.13 2.34
CA ASN A 748 -12.28 12.54 3.65
C ASN A 748 -11.92 11.04 3.66
N ASN A 749 -11.36 10.55 4.76
CA ASN A 749 -11.08 9.12 4.99
C ASN A 749 -10.26 8.48 3.85
N THR A 750 -9.22 9.18 3.38
CA THR A 750 -8.35 8.65 2.31
C THR A 750 -7.35 7.66 2.90
N ILE A 751 -7.29 6.44 2.35
CA ILE A 751 -6.37 5.38 2.78
C ILE A 751 -5.35 5.15 1.66
N MET A 752 -4.11 5.51 1.90
CA MET A 752 -3.00 5.16 1.03
C MET A 752 -2.53 3.73 1.37
N ILE A 753 -2.26 2.91 0.35
CA ILE A 753 -1.72 1.55 0.50
C ILE A 753 -0.29 1.52 -0.03
N HIS A 754 0.62 0.95 0.77
CA HIS A 754 2.02 0.82 0.41
C HIS A 754 2.21 -0.32 -0.61
N HIS A 755 2.81 0.02 -1.74
CA HIS A 755 3.30 -0.91 -2.75
C HIS A 755 4.73 -0.51 -3.16
N TRP A 756 5.41 -1.36 -3.92
CA TRP A 756 6.75 -1.08 -4.48
C TRP A 756 6.82 0.24 -5.28
N TYR A 757 5.67 0.74 -5.74
CA TYR A 757 5.53 2.04 -6.39
C TYR A 757 4.53 2.90 -5.60
N PRO A 758 4.99 3.97 -4.92
CA PRO A 758 4.16 4.71 -3.98
C PRO A 758 3.03 5.46 -4.67
N SER A 759 1.90 5.58 -3.97
CA SER A 759 0.86 6.56 -4.28
C SER A 759 1.23 7.95 -3.74
N GLU A 760 0.65 8.99 -4.36
CA GLU A 760 0.91 10.39 -4.02
C GLU A 760 -0.39 11.17 -3.78
N LEU A 761 -0.59 11.68 -2.57
CA LEU A 761 -1.65 12.64 -2.26
C LEU A 761 -1.06 14.05 -2.19
N HIS A 762 -1.51 14.95 -3.06
CA HIS A 762 -1.10 16.35 -3.10
C HIS A 762 -2.23 17.25 -2.62
N ILE A 763 -1.97 18.06 -1.60
CA ILE A 763 -2.88 19.09 -1.10
C ILE A 763 -2.23 20.44 -1.35
N VAL A 764 -2.91 21.25 -2.14
CA VAL A 764 -2.46 22.57 -2.59
C VAL A 764 -3.50 23.63 -2.20
N SER A 765 -3.30 24.88 -2.62
CA SER A 765 -4.09 26.05 -2.21
C SER A 765 -5.60 25.83 -2.14
N GLY A 766 -6.17 25.98 -0.94
CA GLY A 766 -7.58 25.81 -0.64
C GLY A 766 -8.06 24.36 -0.55
N GLY A 767 -7.24 23.36 -0.82
CA GLY A 767 -7.59 21.95 -0.65
C GLY A 767 -7.53 21.51 0.82
N VAL A 768 -8.43 20.62 1.22
CA VAL A 768 -8.48 20.03 2.57
C VAL A 768 -8.52 18.51 2.48
N ALA A 769 -7.69 17.81 3.25
CA ALA A 769 -7.88 16.38 3.50
C ALA A 769 -8.08 16.11 5.00
N ASN A 770 -9.06 15.28 5.33
CA ASN A 770 -9.41 14.91 6.70
C ASN A 770 -9.26 13.40 6.90
N SER A 771 -8.75 12.98 8.05
CA SER A 771 -8.65 11.58 8.45
C SER A 771 -7.90 10.69 7.43
N THR A 772 -6.81 11.21 6.86
CA THR A 772 -6.01 10.48 5.87
C THR A 772 -5.06 9.51 6.55
N THR A 773 -5.08 8.23 6.15
CA THR A 773 -4.11 7.21 6.58
C THR A 773 -2.99 7.09 5.53
N VAL A 774 -1.76 7.40 5.93
CA VAL A 774 -0.59 7.53 5.04
C VAL A 774 0.38 6.37 5.25
N THR A 775 0.50 5.50 4.24
CA THR A 775 1.59 4.50 4.11
C THR A 775 2.46 4.74 2.86
N ALA A 776 2.23 5.82 2.14
CA ALA A 776 2.96 6.25 0.94
C ALA A 776 3.33 7.74 1.09
N SER A 777 3.30 8.56 0.02
CA SER A 777 3.74 9.96 0.08
C SER A 777 2.58 10.96 0.07
N MET A 778 2.48 11.78 1.10
CA MET A 778 1.54 12.89 1.19
C MET A 778 2.29 14.23 1.18
N PHE A 779 1.81 15.18 0.40
CA PHE A 779 2.41 16.49 0.22
C PHE A 779 1.38 17.58 0.53
N ILE A 780 1.67 18.42 1.52
CA ILE A 780 0.82 19.55 1.94
C ILE A 780 1.59 20.82 1.64
N SER A 781 1.01 21.72 0.84
CA SER A 781 1.71 22.86 0.25
C SER A 781 0.79 24.07 0.04
N ASN A 782 1.38 25.27 -0.01
CA ASN A 782 0.78 26.60 -0.17
C ASN A 782 -0.76 26.66 -0.12
N GLY A 783 -1.32 26.85 1.07
CA GLY A 783 -2.76 26.98 1.33
C GLY A 783 -3.52 25.66 1.44
N GLY A 784 -2.85 24.51 1.32
CA GLY A 784 -3.41 23.18 1.56
C GLY A 784 -3.39 22.80 3.04
N ILE A 785 -4.44 22.10 3.49
CA ILE A 785 -4.64 21.70 4.89
C ILE A 785 -4.84 20.19 5.00
N GLY A 786 -4.06 19.53 5.86
CA GLY A 786 -4.31 18.14 6.30
C GLY A 786 -4.74 18.10 7.76
N ASN A 787 -5.89 17.52 8.06
CA ASN A 787 -6.41 17.35 9.43
C ASN A 787 -6.47 15.86 9.79
N ASP A 788 -6.23 15.53 11.07
CA ASP A 788 -6.37 14.19 11.64
C ASP A 788 -5.63 13.10 10.84
N THR A 789 -4.47 13.47 10.28
CA THR A 789 -3.68 12.61 9.40
C THR A 789 -2.93 11.57 10.23
N VAL A 790 -3.05 10.28 9.87
CA VAL A 790 -2.39 9.17 10.56
C VAL A 790 -1.25 8.64 9.69
N VAL A 791 -0.01 8.88 10.11
CA VAL A 791 1.20 8.48 9.39
C VAL A 791 1.69 7.14 9.94
N ASN A 792 1.44 6.08 9.18
CA ASN A 792 2.01 4.74 9.39
C ASN A 792 3.33 4.68 8.60
N SER A 793 3.69 3.61 7.89
CA SER A 793 4.96 3.46 7.14
C SER A 793 5.18 4.44 5.95
N GLY A 794 4.47 5.56 5.90
CA GLY A 794 4.56 6.58 4.86
C GLY A 794 5.30 7.84 5.31
N ILE A 795 5.25 8.86 4.44
CA ILE A 795 5.93 10.14 4.62
C ILE A 795 4.95 11.29 4.33
N VAL A 796 4.81 12.21 5.28
CA VAL A 796 4.13 13.51 5.08
C VAL A 796 5.18 14.60 4.91
N TYR A 797 5.10 15.37 3.84
CA TYR A 797 5.86 16.59 3.62
C TYR A 797 4.96 17.80 3.77
N VAL A 798 5.30 18.71 4.69
CA VAL A 798 4.65 20.00 4.85
C VAL A 798 5.60 21.07 4.31
N TYR A 799 5.26 21.64 3.17
CA TYR A 799 6.02 22.69 2.48
C TYR A 799 5.45 24.09 2.74
N GLU A 800 6.08 25.11 2.15
CA GLU A 800 5.73 26.52 2.30
C GLU A 800 4.22 26.79 2.17
N GLY A 801 3.63 27.35 3.22
CA GLY A 801 2.20 27.68 3.33
C GLY A 801 1.27 26.47 3.50
N GLY A 802 1.78 25.25 3.59
CA GLY A 802 1.00 24.06 3.96
C GLY A 802 0.80 23.96 5.47
N THR A 803 -0.35 23.45 5.90
CA THR A 803 -0.68 23.26 7.33
C THR A 803 -1.14 21.83 7.62
N ALA A 804 -0.54 21.19 8.63
CA ALA A 804 -0.94 19.88 9.14
C ALA A 804 -1.43 19.99 10.59
N ASN A 805 -2.69 19.63 10.87
CA ASN A 805 -3.30 19.70 12.20
C ASN A 805 -3.59 18.29 12.73
N SER A 806 -3.49 18.09 14.05
CA SER A 806 -3.85 16.84 14.74
C SER A 806 -3.19 15.59 14.13
N THR A 807 -1.99 15.73 13.56
CA THR A 807 -1.33 14.61 12.88
C THR A 807 -0.86 13.59 13.91
N THR A 808 -1.13 12.30 13.68
CA THR A 808 -0.60 11.21 14.49
C THR A 808 0.53 10.52 13.72
N VAL A 809 1.75 10.53 14.26
CA VAL A 809 2.91 9.85 13.67
C VAL A 809 3.19 8.57 14.44
N ASN A 810 2.88 7.42 13.83
CA ASN A 810 3.09 6.08 14.39
C ASN A 810 4.50 5.55 14.06
N SER A 811 4.85 4.37 14.60
CA SER A 811 6.09 3.66 14.25
C SER A 811 6.25 3.50 12.73
N SER A 812 7.49 3.68 12.24
CA SER A 812 7.86 3.79 10.82
C SER A 812 7.34 5.03 10.06
N GLY A 813 6.52 5.89 10.67
CA GLY A 813 6.05 7.13 10.06
C GLY A 813 7.08 8.25 10.07
N ASN A 814 7.06 9.04 9.00
CA ASN A 814 7.96 10.19 8.83
C ASN A 814 7.18 11.45 8.51
N MET A 815 7.49 12.55 9.19
CA MET A 815 6.92 13.87 8.92
C MET A 815 8.05 14.89 8.73
N HIS A 816 8.09 15.52 7.56
CA HIS A 816 9.07 16.55 7.20
C HIS A 816 8.40 17.91 7.10
N ILE A 817 8.70 18.79 8.04
CA ILE A 817 8.22 20.17 8.07
C ILE A 817 9.33 21.05 7.50
N SER A 818 9.08 21.61 6.32
CA SER A 818 10.04 22.40 5.54
C SER A 818 9.76 23.90 5.69
N SER A 819 10.56 24.73 5.02
CA SER A 819 10.43 26.19 5.09
C SER A 819 9.01 26.68 4.82
N GLY A 820 8.46 27.47 5.74
CA GLY A 820 7.10 28.01 5.71
C GLY A 820 5.98 26.98 5.94
N GLY A 821 6.30 25.71 6.21
CA GLY A 821 5.34 24.68 6.57
C GLY A 821 5.03 24.68 8.07
N ILE A 822 3.78 24.41 8.44
CA ILE A 822 3.29 24.46 9.82
C ILE A 822 2.67 23.12 10.22
N ALA A 823 3.05 22.58 11.38
CA ALA A 823 2.37 21.46 12.02
C ALA A 823 1.85 21.84 13.41
N ASN A 824 0.58 21.55 13.69
CA ASN A 824 -0.09 21.84 14.97
C ASN A 824 -0.58 20.53 15.60
N ASP A 825 -0.59 20.47 16.94
CA ASP A 825 -1.20 19.41 17.74
C ASP A 825 -0.75 17.99 17.35
N THR A 826 0.51 17.86 16.90
CA THR A 826 1.01 16.58 16.37
C THR A 826 1.34 15.61 17.51
N THR A 827 0.75 14.43 17.48
CA THR A 827 1.00 13.36 18.44
C THR A 827 1.93 12.31 17.84
N MET A 828 3.15 12.18 18.37
CA MET A 828 4.08 11.12 18.00
C MET A 828 3.96 9.95 18.97
N THR A 829 3.36 8.86 18.50
CA THR A 829 3.30 7.55 19.17
C THR A 829 4.45 6.64 18.74
N GLY A 830 5.28 7.10 17.79
CA GLY A 830 6.46 6.44 17.28
C GLY A 830 7.09 7.29 16.16
N GLY A 831 7.87 6.65 15.29
CA GLY A 831 8.33 7.27 14.04
C GLY A 831 9.27 8.47 14.23
N SER A 832 9.29 9.35 13.24
CA SER A 832 10.26 10.45 13.12
C SER A 832 9.59 11.73 12.60
N MET A 833 9.88 12.86 13.24
CA MET A 833 9.57 14.19 12.73
C MET A 833 10.88 14.96 12.52
N VAL A 834 11.01 15.63 11.38
CA VAL A 834 12.14 16.53 11.09
C VAL A 834 11.60 17.91 10.71
N ILE A 835 11.96 18.90 11.52
CA ILE A 835 11.71 20.31 11.26
C ILE A 835 12.99 20.91 10.66
N SER A 836 12.86 21.47 9.46
CA SER A 836 13.94 22.08 8.69
C SER A 836 13.89 23.61 8.79
N GLU A 837 14.83 24.29 8.14
CA GLU A 837 14.90 25.75 8.08
C GLU A 837 13.56 26.39 7.69
N GLY A 838 13.04 27.29 8.54
CA GLY A 838 11.77 27.98 8.35
C GLY A 838 10.51 27.14 8.64
N GLY A 839 10.64 25.88 9.02
CA GLY A 839 9.52 25.03 9.44
C GLY A 839 9.14 25.26 10.90
N ILE A 840 7.84 25.13 11.22
CA ILE A 840 7.29 25.37 12.56
C ILE A 840 6.45 24.17 13.00
N ALA A 841 6.70 23.68 14.21
CA ALA A 841 5.79 22.76 14.92
C ALA A 841 5.30 23.38 16.23
N SER A 842 4.01 23.25 16.54
CA SER A 842 3.38 23.75 17.77
C SER A 842 2.60 22.63 18.47
N ALA A 843 2.56 22.66 19.80
CA ALA A 843 1.79 21.74 20.65
C ALA A 843 2.06 20.24 20.36
N THR A 844 3.30 19.91 19.97
CA THR A 844 3.67 18.53 19.63
C THR A 844 3.80 17.68 20.90
N THR A 845 3.18 16.50 20.94
CA THR A 845 3.33 15.53 22.04
C THR A 845 4.14 14.32 21.57
N ILE A 846 5.33 14.11 22.14
CA ILE A 846 6.25 13.01 21.84
C ILE A 846 6.13 11.90 22.89
N ALA A 847 5.14 11.02 22.71
CA ALA A 847 4.95 9.84 23.56
C ALA A 847 5.99 8.75 23.26
N ALA A 848 6.38 8.58 21.99
CA ALA A 848 7.54 7.79 21.56
C ALA A 848 8.05 8.31 20.19
N GLY A 849 9.12 7.71 19.66
CA GLY A 849 9.76 8.16 18.42
C GLY A 849 10.74 9.33 18.62
N ASN A 850 11.14 9.98 17.52
CA ASN A 850 12.15 11.04 17.52
C ASN A 850 11.72 12.33 16.80
N MET A 851 11.78 13.47 17.47
CA MET A 851 11.64 14.80 16.87
C MET A 851 13.00 15.45 16.70
N ARG A 852 13.36 15.89 15.49
CA ARG A 852 14.59 16.61 15.20
C ARG A 852 14.29 18.02 14.72
N ILE A 853 14.80 19.01 15.43
CA ILE A 853 14.86 20.40 14.97
C ILE A 853 16.23 20.64 14.33
N SER A 854 16.24 21.04 13.07
CA SER A 854 17.44 21.41 12.32
C SER A 854 17.63 22.94 12.30
N GLY A 855 18.74 23.42 11.74
CA GLY A 855 19.04 24.86 11.71
C GLY A 855 17.93 25.68 11.07
N GLY A 856 17.51 26.76 11.73
CA GLY A 856 16.42 27.64 11.32
C GLY A 856 15.01 27.07 11.51
N GLY A 857 14.86 25.84 12.02
CA GLY A 857 13.57 25.26 12.39
C GLY A 857 13.15 25.64 13.82
N SER A 858 11.85 25.67 14.07
CA SER A 858 11.28 26.01 15.38
C SER A 858 10.28 24.98 15.88
N ALA A 859 10.30 24.69 17.19
CA ALA A 859 9.22 24.01 17.89
C ALA A 859 8.75 24.81 19.11
N ASP A 860 7.47 24.73 19.43
CA ASP A 860 6.85 25.45 20.54
C ASP A 860 5.87 24.56 21.32
N SER A 861 5.68 24.84 22.61
CA SER A 861 4.75 24.12 23.51
C SER A 861 4.83 22.58 23.43
N THR A 862 6.04 22.02 23.25
CA THR A 862 6.21 20.57 22.99
C THR A 862 6.27 19.77 24.30
N ILE A 863 5.57 18.64 24.36
CA ILE A 863 5.56 17.71 25.50
C ILE A 863 6.37 16.46 25.15
N VAL A 864 7.41 16.14 25.90
CA VAL A 864 8.31 15.00 25.68
C VAL A 864 8.09 13.96 26.80
N SER A 865 7.04 13.16 26.66
CA SER A 865 6.56 12.26 27.73
C SER A 865 7.17 10.85 27.70
N GLY A 866 7.74 10.43 26.57
CA GLY A 866 8.46 9.15 26.47
C GLY A 866 9.36 9.00 25.24
N GLY A 867 9.20 9.85 24.23
CA GLY A 867 10.09 9.91 23.07
C GLY A 867 11.33 10.78 23.27
N TYR A 868 11.98 11.08 22.15
CA TYR A 868 13.26 11.78 22.11
C TYR A 868 13.18 13.07 21.26
N MET A 869 13.71 14.16 21.79
CA MET A 869 13.79 15.46 21.12
C MET A 869 15.25 15.86 20.90
N PHE A 870 15.62 16.24 19.68
CA PHE A 870 16.98 16.66 19.33
C PHE A 870 17.02 18.03 18.67
N ILE A 871 17.71 18.97 19.31
CA ILE A 871 17.91 20.33 18.83
C ILE A 871 19.31 20.44 18.23
N SER A 872 19.37 20.68 16.92
CA SER A 872 20.62 20.83 16.16
C SER A 872 21.12 22.28 16.20
N SER A 873 22.34 22.52 15.68
CA SER A 873 22.85 23.89 15.46
C SER A 873 21.86 24.77 14.72
N GLY A 874 21.52 25.93 15.29
CA GLY A 874 20.57 26.90 14.77
C GLY A 874 19.08 26.52 14.92
N GLY A 875 18.76 25.36 15.50
CA GLY A 875 17.38 24.99 15.83
C GLY A 875 16.93 25.60 17.16
N VAL A 876 15.65 25.93 17.26
CA VAL A 876 15.06 26.60 18.44
C VAL A 876 13.86 25.80 18.97
N ALA A 877 13.78 25.63 20.30
CA ALA A 877 12.64 25.04 20.98
C ALA A 877 12.19 25.92 22.16
N ASN A 878 10.91 26.21 22.27
CA ASN A 878 10.35 27.02 23.36
C ASN A 878 9.25 26.26 24.13
N GLU A 879 9.08 26.60 25.41
CA GLU A 879 8.00 26.11 26.29
C GLU A 879 7.90 24.57 26.34
N ILE A 880 9.03 23.91 26.53
CA ILE A 880 9.12 22.44 26.44
C ILE A 880 8.86 21.77 27.78
N THR A 881 7.93 20.81 27.85
CA THR A 881 7.68 20.00 29.04
C THR A 881 8.22 18.58 28.86
N ILE A 882 9.28 18.19 29.57
CA ILE A 882 9.84 16.83 29.54
C ILE A 882 9.27 16.02 30.70
N SER A 883 8.36 15.09 30.42
CA SER A 883 7.58 14.35 31.42
C SER A 883 7.79 12.83 31.38
N GLY A 884 9.05 12.39 31.22
CA GLY A 884 9.44 10.98 31.13
C GLY A 884 10.31 10.64 29.90
N GLY A 885 10.32 11.49 28.87
CA GLY A 885 11.20 11.34 27.71
C GLY A 885 12.55 12.05 27.86
N GLN A 886 13.25 12.24 26.74
CA GLN A 886 14.59 12.85 26.72
C GLN A 886 14.71 13.99 25.69
N MET A 887 15.35 15.11 26.08
CA MET A 887 15.79 16.17 25.17
C MET A 887 17.33 16.25 25.10
N ASN A 888 17.88 16.38 23.91
CA ASN A 888 19.30 16.66 23.66
C ASN A 888 19.49 17.96 22.85
N ILE A 889 20.33 18.86 23.36
CA ILE A 889 20.69 20.13 22.71
C ILE A 889 22.14 20.07 22.23
N SER A 890 22.37 20.24 20.94
CA SER A 890 23.71 20.23 20.33
C SER A 890 24.34 21.62 20.24
N TYR A 891 25.61 21.68 19.83
CA TYR A 891 26.33 22.93 19.52
C TYR A 891 25.46 23.87 18.66
N GLY A 892 25.24 25.09 19.13
CA GLY A 892 24.44 26.12 18.45
C GLY A 892 22.91 25.93 18.50
N GLY A 893 22.40 24.85 19.12
CA GLY A 893 20.97 24.66 19.38
C GLY A 893 20.53 25.43 20.64
N VAL A 894 19.26 25.85 20.66
CA VAL A 894 18.68 26.67 21.73
C VAL A 894 17.39 26.05 22.25
N ALA A 895 17.24 25.94 23.58
CA ALA A 895 15.96 25.73 24.24
C ALA A 895 15.67 26.84 25.27
N SER A 896 14.41 27.26 25.40
CA SER A 896 13.97 28.19 26.44
C SER A 896 12.66 27.76 27.09
N GLY A 897 12.48 28.03 28.38
CA GLY A 897 11.24 27.73 29.11
C GLY A 897 11.01 26.24 29.33
N THR A 898 12.08 25.46 29.53
CA THR A 898 12.00 23.99 29.64
C THR A 898 11.62 23.56 31.06
N THR A 899 10.45 22.94 31.23
CA THR A 899 10.04 22.27 32.48
C THR A 899 10.37 20.78 32.42
N ILE A 900 10.96 20.20 33.47
CA ILE A 900 11.41 18.80 33.50
C ILE A 900 10.84 18.09 34.72
N SER A 901 9.85 17.22 34.52
CA SER A 901 9.23 16.41 35.57
C SER A 901 9.40 14.93 35.30
N ASN A 902 10.39 14.29 35.94
CA ASN A 902 10.76 12.87 35.75
C ASN A 902 11.35 12.52 34.36
N GLY A 903 11.73 13.51 33.55
CA GLY A 903 12.44 13.33 32.27
C GLY A 903 13.94 13.66 32.33
N TYR A 904 14.65 13.51 31.20
CA TYR A 904 16.09 13.75 31.08
C TYR A 904 16.45 14.83 30.05
N MET A 905 17.37 15.73 30.39
CA MET A 905 17.87 16.77 29.49
C MET A 905 19.39 16.70 29.37
N VAL A 906 19.94 16.66 28.14
CA VAL A 906 21.39 16.75 27.88
C VAL A 906 21.70 18.00 27.09
N ILE A 907 22.65 18.80 27.58
CA ILE A 907 23.12 20.01 26.93
C ILE A 907 24.58 19.77 26.52
N CYS A 908 24.80 19.53 25.23
CA CYS A 908 26.12 19.28 24.66
C CYS A 908 26.95 20.56 24.53
N SER A 909 28.26 20.41 24.29
CA SER A 909 29.19 21.53 24.10
C SER A 909 28.65 22.55 23.08
N GLY A 910 28.60 23.82 23.46
CA GLY A 910 28.06 24.94 22.68
C GLY A 910 26.54 24.97 22.49
N GLY A 911 25.78 24.03 23.08
CA GLY A 911 24.32 24.15 23.18
C GLY A 911 23.93 25.18 24.24
N THR A 912 22.77 25.81 24.08
CA THR A 912 22.23 26.81 25.01
C THR A 912 20.88 26.37 25.55
N ALA A 913 20.68 26.47 26.85
CA ALA A 913 19.39 26.34 27.49
C ALA A 913 19.14 27.49 28.48
N SER A 914 17.93 28.04 28.46
CA SER A 914 17.47 29.11 29.34
C SER A 914 16.12 28.78 30.00
N ASP A 915 15.84 29.45 31.11
CA ASP A 915 14.58 29.38 31.84
C ASP A 915 14.13 27.94 32.17
N ILE A 916 15.10 27.09 32.56
CA ILE A 916 14.83 25.71 32.97
C ILE A 916 14.18 25.68 34.35
N VAL A 917 13.13 24.86 34.49
CA VAL A 917 12.46 24.49 35.74
C VAL A 917 12.57 22.97 35.92
N GLU A 918 13.10 22.51 37.06
CA GLU A 918 13.23 21.08 37.38
C GLU A 918 12.28 20.68 38.52
N ASP A 919 11.41 19.71 38.27
CA ASP A 919 10.39 19.20 39.19
C ASP A 919 10.46 17.66 39.25
N GLY A 920 11.61 17.14 39.73
CA GLY A 920 11.91 15.71 39.78
C GLY A 920 12.53 15.13 38.51
N GLY A 921 13.04 15.97 37.60
CA GLY A 921 13.77 15.58 36.40
C GLY A 921 15.25 15.23 36.64
N SER A 922 16.05 15.35 35.58
CA SER A 922 17.52 15.34 35.67
C SER A 922 18.17 16.06 34.48
N VAL A 923 19.14 16.95 34.75
CA VAL A 923 19.89 17.70 33.73
C VAL A 923 21.36 17.25 33.69
N GLN A 924 21.87 16.94 32.49
CA GLN A 924 23.28 16.67 32.22
C GLN A 924 23.89 17.76 31.34
N VAL A 925 24.91 18.44 31.87
CA VAL A 925 25.68 19.46 31.15
C VAL A 925 27.02 18.88 30.68
N VAL A 926 27.39 19.13 29.42
CA VAL A 926 28.68 18.76 28.80
C VAL A 926 29.58 20.00 28.73
N ASP A 927 30.90 19.80 28.78
CA ASP A 927 31.89 20.89 28.77
C ASP A 927 31.71 21.86 27.59
N GLY A 928 31.69 23.17 27.86
CA GLY A 928 31.43 24.23 26.88
C GLY A 928 29.95 24.52 26.55
N ALA A 929 28.98 23.90 27.23
CA ALA A 929 27.56 24.28 27.14
C ALA A 929 27.24 25.57 27.92
N THR A 930 26.16 26.26 27.54
CA THR A 930 25.61 27.42 28.27
C THR A 930 24.25 27.07 28.88
N VAL A 931 24.07 27.34 30.17
CA VAL A 931 22.85 27.00 30.92
C VAL A 931 22.44 28.13 31.84
N ALA A 932 21.17 28.53 31.78
CA ALA A 932 20.53 29.43 32.74
C ALA A 932 19.23 28.80 33.26
N PHE A 933 19.03 28.80 34.57
CA PHE A 933 17.82 28.31 35.24
C PHE A 933 16.93 29.50 35.63
N ALA A 934 15.61 29.32 35.64
CA ALA A 934 14.67 30.43 35.71
C ALA A 934 14.77 31.24 37.03
N GLU A 935 14.64 30.59 38.20
CA GLU A 935 15.02 31.13 39.52
C GLU A 935 14.86 30.08 40.65
N HIS A 936 15.61 30.28 41.75
CA HIS A 936 15.51 29.64 43.09
C HIS A 936 15.66 28.10 43.27
N THR A 937 16.75 27.72 43.96
CA THR A 937 17.04 26.44 44.65
C THR A 937 16.79 25.13 43.88
N PHE A 938 17.84 24.58 43.27
CA PHE A 938 17.83 23.21 42.73
C PHE A 938 18.53 22.22 43.69
N SER A 939 18.06 20.96 43.76
CA SER A 939 18.59 19.89 44.63
C SER A 939 18.96 18.63 43.85
N GLY A 940 20.01 17.91 44.26
CA GLY A 940 20.31 16.54 43.77
C GLY A 940 21.32 16.43 42.62
N ILE A 941 22.01 17.51 42.26
CA ILE A 941 22.96 17.54 41.14
C ILE A 941 24.15 16.60 41.36
N THR A 942 24.49 15.78 40.36
CA THR A 942 25.72 14.95 40.35
C THR A 942 26.71 15.39 39.26
N ILE A 943 27.92 15.81 39.66
CA ILE A 943 28.99 16.31 38.78
C ILE A 943 30.18 15.34 38.82
N SER A 944 30.39 14.52 37.79
CA SER A 944 31.57 13.65 37.66
C SER A 944 32.30 13.94 36.35
N GLY A 945 33.63 14.05 36.39
CA GLY A 945 34.48 14.26 35.20
C GLY A 945 34.33 15.60 34.47
N ARG A 946 33.65 16.60 35.04
CA ARG A 946 33.24 17.85 34.35
C ARG A 946 33.22 19.05 35.29
N THR A 947 33.16 20.26 34.71
CA THR A 947 32.94 21.51 35.44
C THR A 947 31.48 21.95 35.39
N ALA A 948 30.92 22.42 36.51
CA ALA A 948 29.64 23.13 36.60
C ALA A 948 29.83 24.50 37.28
N THR A 949 28.95 25.46 37.02
CA THR A 949 29.00 26.81 37.59
C THR A 949 27.71 27.18 38.35
N VAL A 950 27.84 28.03 39.37
CA VAL A 950 26.75 28.62 40.15
C VAL A 950 26.97 30.12 40.15
N HIS A 951 25.99 30.90 39.69
CA HIS A 951 26.08 32.36 39.52
C HIS A 951 25.14 33.09 40.49
N SER A 952 25.03 34.42 40.36
CA SER A 952 24.19 35.28 41.22
C SER A 952 22.75 34.79 41.36
N ASN A 953 22.15 34.97 42.54
CA ASN A 953 20.78 34.57 42.90
C ASN A 953 20.50 33.06 42.82
N THR A 954 21.54 32.24 42.61
CA THR A 954 21.42 30.79 42.39
C THR A 954 21.81 30.03 43.65
N THR A 955 20.94 29.13 44.13
CA THR A 955 21.26 28.18 45.21
C THR A 955 21.31 26.76 44.64
N ALA A 956 22.47 26.14 44.72
CA ALA A 956 22.65 24.70 44.54
C ALA A 956 22.53 24.00 45.89
N LEU A 957 21.72 22.95 45.98
CA LEU A 957 21.49 22.15 47.19
C LEU A 957 21.82 20.67 46.88
N ASP A 958 22.25 19.92 47.89
CA ASP A 958 22.50 18.46 47.81
C ASP A 958 23.36 18.04 46.61
N VAL A 959 24.49 18.73 46.41
CA VAL A 959 25.35 18.59 45.21
C VAL A 959 26.44 17.53 45.43
N ALA A 960 26.41 16.45 44.67
CA ALA A 960 27.43 15.39 44.69
C ALA A 960 28.51 15.61 43.61
N VAL A 961 29.75 15.95 43.99
CA VAL A 961 30.88 16.09 43.06
C VAL A 961 31.76 14.84 43.10
N GLY A 962 31.68 14.00 42.07
CA GLY A 962 32.47 12.78 41.90
C GLY A 962 33.88 13.04 41.35
N SER A 963 34.58 11.96 41.00
CA SER A 963 35.96 12.01 40.51
C SER A 963 36.13 12.83 39.22
N GLN A 964 37.18 13.66 39.17
CA GLN A 964 37.39 14.71 38.15
C GLN A 964 36.24 15.73 38.02
N GLY A 965 35.27 15.73 38.93
CA GLY A 965 34.24 16.77 39.02
C GLY A 965 34.81 18.10 39.54
N LYS A 966 34.25 19.21 39.07
CA LYS A 966 34.60 20.56 39.48
C LYS A 966 33.35 21.44 39.62
N LEU A 967 33.15 22.03 40.79
CA LEU A 967 32.09 23.02 41.03
C LEU A 967 32.69 24.42 41.18
N LEU A 968 32.23 25.38 40.40
CA LEU A 968 32.64 26.79 40.47
C LEU A 968 31.48 27.62 41.01
N VAL A 969 31.68 28.28 42.15
CA VAL A 969 30.69 29.20 42.72
C VAL A 969 31.19 30.62 42.52
N TYR A 970 30.39 31.45 41.85
CA TYR A 970 30.67 32.85 41.54
C TYR A 970 29.86 33.81 42.42
N ASP A 971 30.06 35.12 42.22
CA ASP A 971 29.43 36.20 42.98
C ASP A 971 27.89 36.04 43.08
N GLY A 972 27.36 36.15 44.30
CA GLY A 972 25.95 35.95 44.63
C GLY A 972 25.44 34.51 44.52
N GLY A 973 26.29 33.54 44.19
CA GLY A 973 25.94 32.13 44.12
C GLY A 973 26.14 31.39 45.45
N VAL A 974 25.26 30.44 45.74
CA VAL A 974 25.30 29.61 46.95
C VAL A 974 25.34 28.14 46.56
N ALA A 975 26.24 27.37 47.15
CA ALA A 975 26.24 25.91 47.07
C ALA A 975 26.15 25.34 48.49
N SER A 976 25.12 24.52 48.74
CA SER A 976 24.73 24.03 50.05
C SER A 976 24.69 22.49 50.05
N ASN A 977 25.06 21.88 51.17
CA ASN A 977 25.13 20.43 51.36
C ASN A 977 25.87 19.69 50.22
N THR A 978 27.11 20.13 49.93
CA THR A 978 27.89 19.64 48.78
C THR A 978 28.83 18.49 49.17
N ASP A 979 28.55 17.28 48.72
CA ASP A 979 29.38 16.09 48.95
C ASP A 979 30.42 15.91 47.83
N LEU A 980 31.69 16.19 48.10
CA LEU A 980 32.80 15.96 47.18
C LEU A 980 33.45 14.59 47.45
N LYS A 981 33.69 13.78 46.41
CA LYS A 981 34.35 12.46 46.51
C LYS A 981 35.12 12.09 45.24
N GLY A 982 36.45 12.13 45.31
CA GLY A 982 37.33 11.68 44.24
C GLY A 982 37.60 10.17 44.27
N VAL A 983 38.45 9.69 43.36
CA VAL A 983 38.86 8.27 43.26
C VAL A 983 40.35 8.16 42.96
N ARG A 984 41.06 7.25 43.63
CA ARG A 984 42.42 6.82 43.24
C ARG A 984 42.34 5.58 42.36
N THR A 985 42.90 5.67 41.16
CA THR A 985 42.99 4.55 40.23
C THR A 985 44.40 3.94 40.29
N TYR A 986 44.46 2.61 40.38
CA TYR A 986 45.70 1.84 40.36
C TYR A 986 45.97 1.37 38.93
N THR A 987 47.14 1.69 38.38
CA THR A 987 47.59 1.12 37.10
C THR A 987 48.92 0.42 37.32
N TYR A 988 48.91 -0.90 37.16
CA TYR A 988 50.12 -1.71 37.23
C TYR A 988 50.79 -1.73 35.86
N SER A 989 52.02 -1.21 35.76
CA SER A 989 52.82 -1.27 34.54
C SER A 989 54.25 -1.68 34.89
N ILE A 990 54.68 -2.79 34.28
CA ILE A 990 56.06 -3.33 34.28
C ILE A 990 56.80 -3.15 35.62
N GLY A 991 56.25 -3.73 36.70
CA GLY A 991 56.90 -3.79 38.00
C GLY A 991 56.79 -2.53 38.88
N SER A 992 56.06 -1.50 38.45
CA SER A 992 55.79 -0.29 39.23
C SER A 992 54.30 0.00 39.37
N TYR A 993 53.88 0.40 40.56
CA TYR A 993 52.54 0.97 40.79
C TYR A 993 52.53 2.44 40.40
N HIS A 994 51.81 2.78 39.33
CA HIS A 994 51.51 4.18 39.01
C HIS A 994 50.17 4.55 39.63
N TYR A 995 50.16 5.66 40.37
CA TYR A 995 48.97 6.20 41.02
C TYR A 995 48.44 7.39 40.21
N SER A 996 47.17 7.35 39.82
CA SER A 996 46.43 8.55 39.38
C SER A 996 45.33 8.86 40.39
N SER A 997 45.35 10.07 40.95
CA SER A 997 44.29 10.58 41.84
C SER A 997 43.36 11.51 41.05
N HIS A 998 42.15 11.03 40.79
CA HIS A 998 41.10 11.75 40.08
C HIS A 998 40.30 12.59 41.09
N LEU A 999 40.83 13.78 41.38
CA LEU A 999 40.29 14.69 42.41
C LEU A 999 38.84 15.12 42.11
N ALA A 1000 38.00 15.16 43.13
CA ALA A 1000 36.78 15.97 43.12
C ALA A 1000 37.13 17.38 43.63
N SER A 1001 36.60 18.43 43.01
CA SER A 1001 37.00 19.81 43.36
C SER A 1001 35.83 20.79 43.43
N MET A 1002 35.97 21.79 44.30
CA MET A 1002 35.09 22.95 44.36
C MET A 1002 35.93 24.20 44.57
N MET A 1003 35.55 25.29 43.91
CA MET A 1003 36.20 26.60 44.03
C MET A 1003 35.15 27.68 44.21
N VAL A 1004 35.23 28.41 45.32
CA VAL A 1004 34.35 29.52 45.66
C VAL A 1004 35.08 30.82 45.37
N SER A 1005 34.54 31.60 44.45
CA SER A 1005 35.06 32.91 44.04
C SER A 1005 34.50 34.03 44.92
N SER A 1006 35.05 35.24 44.79
CA SER A 1006 34.57 36.42 45.52
C SER A 1006 33.05 36.59 45.41
N GLY A 1007 32.38 36.83 46.55
CA GLY A 1007 30.93 36.96 46.65
C GLY A 1007 30.13 35.64 46.61
N GLY A 1008 30.78 34.51 46.31
CA GLY A 1008 30.17 33.18 46.36
C GLY A 1008 30.19 32.54 47.76
N SER A 1009 29.27 31.60 48.01
CA SER A 1009 29.13 30.91 49.30
C SER A 1009 29.09 29.37 49.17
N ALA A 1010 29.81 28.67 50.03
CA ALA A 1010 29.69 27.22 50.25
C ALA A 1010 29.19 26.93 51.68
N LEU A 1011 28.08 26.20 51.83
CA LEU A 1011 27.41 26.00 53.13
C LEU A 1011 27.22 24.49 53.40
N GLY A 1012 28.00 23.92 54.31
CA GLY A 1012 27.89 22.49 54.66
C GLY A 1012 28.49 21.54 53.63
N ALA A 1013 29.68 21.84 53.10
CA ALA A 1013 30.36 20.94 52.16
C ALA A 1013 31.08 19.78 52.88
N THR A 1014 30.95 18.54 52.39
CA THR A 1014 31.70 17.36 52.87
C THR A 1014 32.82 17.00 51.89
N LEU A 1015 34.08 17.05 52.33
CA LEU A 1015 35.26 16.72 51.54
C LEU A 1015 35.68 15.28 51.86
N ASN A 1016 35.25 14.31 51.05
CA ASN A 1016 35.59 12.89 51.20
C ASN A 1016 36.97 12.57 50.57
N GLU A 1017 37.24 11.28 50.33
CA GLU A 1017 38.53 10.83 49.79
C GLU A 1017 38.86 11.53 48.46
N TYR A 1018 40.06 12.14 48.36
CA TYR A 1018 40.52 12.88 47.18
C TYR A 1018 39.62 14.07 46.77
N ALA A 1019 38.95 14.71 47.74
CA ALA A 1019 38.23 15.96 47.54
C ALA A 1019 39.07 17.19 47.88
N ALA A 1020 38.91 18.28 47.12
CA ALA A 1020 39.58 19.56 47.36
C ALA A 1020 38.59 20.74 47.29
N LEU A 1021 38.52 21.56 48.35
CA LEU A 1021 37.79 22.83 48.36
C LEU A 1021 38.79 23.99 48.36
N THR A 1022 38.63 24.93 47.44
CA THR A 1022 39.38 26.19 47.37
C THR A 1022 38.47 27.38 47.64
N VAL A 1023 38.78 28.20 48.62
CA VAL A 1023 38.01 29.40 48.99
C VAL A 1023 38.86 30.63 48.67
N LEU A 1024 38.40 31.47 47.75
CA LEU A 1024 39.12 32.66 47.27
C LEU A 1024 38.78 33.90 48.11
N SER A 1025 39.51 35.01 47.88
CA SER A 1025 39.30 36.26 48.61
C SER A 1025 37.87 36.80 48.44
N GLY A 1026 37.21 37.18 49.54
CA GLY A 1026 35.82 37.62 49.54
C GLY A 1026 34.77 36.52 49.35
N ALA A 1027 35.17 35.25 49.34
CA ALA A 1027 34.26 34.10 49.34
C ALA A 1027 33.93 33.62 50.75
N ILE A 1028 32.79 32.93 50.92
CA ILE A 1028 32.34 32.36 52.19
C ILE A 1028 32.37 30.82 52.11
N ALA A 1029 32.89 30.15 53.15
CA ALA A 1029 32.68 28.73 53.38
C ALA A 1029 32.27 28.46 54.84
N SER A 1030 31.13 27.85 55.08
CA SER A 1030 30.67 27.51 56.44
C SER A 1030 30.38 26.02 56.60
N ASN A 1031 30.43 25.53 57.84
CA ASN A 1031 30.02 24.17 58.23
C ASN A 1031 30.71 23.04 57.44
N THR A 1032 31.93 23.28 56.94
CA THR A 1032 32.64 22.35 56.05
C THR A 1032 33.23 21.17 56.83
N THR A 1033 32.94 19.95 56.42
CA THR A 1033 33.48 18.72 57.02
C THR A 1033 34.57 18.12 56.13
N ILE A 1034 35.79 17.94 56.65
CA ILE A 1034 36.95 17.41 55.92
C ILE A 1034 37.28 16.01 56.42
N LYS A 1035 36.96 14.98 55.62
CA LYS A 1035 37.22 13.56 55.92
C LYS A 1035 38.59 13.11 55.39
N THR A 1036 38.97 11.87 55.69
CA THR A 1036 40.23 11.22 55.27
C THR A 1036 40.58 11.49 53.80
N SER A 1037 41.80 11.98 53.55
CA SER A 1037 42.30 12.38 52.22
C SER A 1037 41.55 13.54 51.53
N GLY A 1038 40.64 14.22 52.21
CA GLY A 1038 40.08 15.52 51.79
C GLY A 1038 41.00 16.68 52.18
N SER A 1039 40.91 17.81 51.47
CA SER A 1039 41.73 19.01 51.73
C SER A 1039 40.99 20.31 51.47
N MET A 1040 41.21 21.30 52.35
CA MET A 1040 40.69 22.66 52.18
C MET A 1040 41.83 23.68 52.09
N TYR A 1041 41.75 24.55 51.09
CA TYR A 1041 42.70 25.63 50.80
C TYR A 1041 41.98 26.97 50.85
N ILE A 1042 42.53 27.93 51.59
CA ILE A 1042 41.87 29.19 51.91
C ILE A 1042 42.80 30.35 51.54
N SER A 1043 42.26 31.34 50.83
CA SER A 1043 42.98 32.56 50.41
C SER A 1043 42.76 33.71 51.40
N GLN A 1044 43.71 34.66 51.45
CA GLN A 1044 43.58 35.87 52.28
C GLN A 1044 42.26 36.61 51.99
N GLY A 1045 41.53 36.97 53.04
CA GLY A 1045 40.23 37.66 52.94
C GLY A 1045 39.03 36.78 52.59
N ALA A 1046 39.17 35.45 52.57
CA ALA A 1046 38.03 34.54 52.65
C ALA A 1046 37.44 34.51 54.07
N ILE A 1047 36.14 34.22 54.19
CA ILE A 1047 35.46 33.98 55.47
C ILE A 1047 35.22 32.49 55.62
N VAL A 1048 35.77 31.86 56.65
CA VAL A 1048 35.60 30.42 56.92
C VAL A 1048 35.20 30.16 58.37
N ASP A 1049 34.07 29.48 58.57
CA ASP A 1049 33.45 29.26 59.89
C ASP A 1049 32.93 27.82 60.06
N GLY A 1050 32.99 27.27 61.27
CA GLY A 1050 32.36 25.98 61.60
C GLY A 1050 33.01 24.76 60.93
N THR A 1051 34.33 24.73 60.76
CA THR A 1051 35.00 23.63 60.02
C THR A 1051 35.23 22.40 60.90
N VAL A 1052 34.87 21.20 60.43
CA VAL A 1052 35.09 19.91 61.13
C VAL A 1052 36.18 19.10 60.42
N VAL A 1053 37.27 18.76 61.11
CA VAL A 1053 38.46 18.08 60.57
C VAL A 1053 38.56 16.66 61.13
N ASP A 1054 38.03 15.69 60.38
CA ASP A 1054 37.83 14.30 60.78
C ASP A 1054 38.55 13.32 59.82
N GLY A 1055 39.88 13.38 59.85
CA GLY A 1055 40.80 12.56 59.04
C GLY A 1055 41.45 13.31 57.87
N GLY A 1056 40.89 14.46 57.47
CA GLY A 1056 41.41 15.29 56.38
C GLY A 1056 42.50 16.28 56.76
N THR A 1057 42.82 17.21 55.86
CA THR A 1057 43.81 18.29 56.10
C THR A 1057 43.21 19.68 55.89
N LEU A 1058 43.42 20.58 56.85
CA LEU A 1058 43.09 22.00 56.78
C LEU A 1058 44.38 22.84 56.81
N ASN A 1059 44.59 23.70 55.82
CA ASN A 1059 45.76 24.57 55.72
C ASN A 1059 45.35 26.05 55.86
N ILE A 1060 45.80 26.69 56.95
CA ILE A 1060 45.50 28.08 57.28
C ILE A 1060 46.74 28.92 56.95
N SER A 1061 46.66 29.66 55.83
CA SER A 1061 47.78 30.42 55.26
C SER A 1061 47.90 31.84 55.83
N ASN A 1062 48.96 32.57 55.46
CA ASN A 1062 49.17 33.96 55.86
C ASN A 1062 47.94 34.85 55.54
N GLY A 1063 47.47 35.62 56.51
CA GLY A 1063 46.33 36.52 56.37
C GLY A 1063 44.96 35.82 56.30
N VAL A 1064 44.89 34.53 56.61
CA VAL A 1064 43.63 33.77 56.73
C VAL A 1064 43.22 33.69 58.20
N THR A 1065 41.93 33.90 58.47
CA THR A 1065 41.30 33.55 59.75
C THR A 1065 40.26 32.46 59.52
N VAL A 1066 40.25 31.44 60.37
CA VAL A 1066 39.21 30.40 60.41
C VAL A 1066 38.61 30.37 61.80
N ASP A 1067 37.30 30.51 61.90
CA ASP A 1067 36.57 30.52 63.16
C ASP A 1067 35.89 29.16 63.43
N ASN A 1068 35.73 28.83 64.72
CA ASN A 1068 34.94 27.69 65.21
C ASN A 1068 35.32 26.33 64.56
N THR A 1069 36.60 25.93 64.68
CA THR A 1069 37.09 24.66 64.11
C THR A 1069 36.98 23.49 65.10
N THR A 1070 36.55 22.31 64.66
CA THR A 1070 36.56 21.06 65.46
C THR A 1070 37.50 20.03 64.85
N VAL A 1071 38.34 19.36 65.65
CA VAL A 1071 39.32 18.36 65.20
C VAL A 1071 39.12 17.04 65.94
N SER A 1072 38.80 15.99 65.18
CA SER A 1072 38.59 14.65 65.73
C SER A 1072 39.71 13.67 65.34
N ASN A 1073 40.10 13.63 64.07
CA ASN A 1073 41.06 12.64 63.57
C ASN A 1073 42.01 13.18 62.47
N GLY A 1074 41.86 14.43 62.02
CA GLY A 1074 42.64 14.99 60.91
C GLY A 1074 43.74 15.96 61.34
N ASN A 1075 44.31 16.67 60.37
CA ASN A 1075 45.47 17.54 60.55
C ASN A 1075 45.14 19.00 60.25
N ILE A 1076 45.53 19.91 61.13
CA ILE A 1076 45.55 21.36 60.87
C ILE A 1076 46.99 21.84 60.76
N THR A 1077 47.31 22.62 59.73
CA THR A 1077 48.55 23.40 59.66
C THR A 1077 48.21 24.89 59.68
N ILE A 1078 48.74 25.61 60.66
CA ILE A 1078 48.67 27.07 60.77
C ILE A 1078 50.04 27.63 60.39
N CYS A 1079 50.09 28.35 59.27
CA CYS A 1079 51.31 28.98 58.75
C CYS A 1079 51.54 30.36 59.39
N ASP A 1080 52.70 30.97 59.10
CA ASP A 1080 53.02 32.35 59.49
C ASP A 1080 51.90 33.32 59.07
N GLY A 1081 51.36 34.07 60.03
CA GLY A 1081 50.25 35.02 59.84
C GLY A 1081 48.86 34.38 59.63
N GLY A 1082 48.72 33.07 59.77
CA GLY A 1082 47.43 32.38 59.80
C GLY A 1082 46.83 32.34 61.22
N ILE A 1083 45.50 32.41 61.32
CA ILE A 1083 44.77 32.45 62.60
C ILE A 1083 43.66 31.39 62.60
N ALA A 1084 43.60 30.57 63.66
CA ALA A 1084 42.47 29.70 63.97
C ALA A 1084 41.86 30.11 65.33
N ASN A 1085 40.58 30.47 65.39
CA ASN A 1085 39.90 30.83 66.64
C ASN A 1085 38.93 29.74 67.08
N ASN A 1086 38.66 29.66 68.39
CA ASN A 1086 37.68 28.75 69.00
C ASN A 1086 37.87 27.27 68.59
N THR A 1087 39.12 26.79 68.52
CA THR A 1087 39.37 25.43 68.02
C THR A 1087 39.13 24.37 69.09
N THR A 1088 38.25 23.40 68.87
CA THR A 1088 38.02 22.27 69.77
C THR A 1088 38.71 21.01 69.25
N MET A 1089 39.66 20.45 69.98
CA MET A 1089 40.42 19.25 69.60
C MET A 1089 40.12 18.07 70.52
N SER A 1090 39.52 17.01 69.99
CA SER A 1090 39.36 15.72 70.69
C SER A 1090 40.35 14.65 70.21
N GLY A 1091 41.05 14.90 69.11
CA GLY A 1091 42.04 14.02 68.50
C GLY A 1091 42.74 14.70 67.32
N GLY A 1092 43.34 13.92 66.42
CA GLY A 1092 44.08 14.45 65.26
C GLY A 1092 45.39 15.16 65.61
N SER A 1093 45.88 16.01 64.71
CA SER A 1093 47.07 16.85 64.94
C SER A 1093 46.90 18.31 64.53
N MET A 1094 47.60 19.21 65.22
CA MET A 1094 47.72 20.62 64.87
C MET A 1094 49.20 21.02 64.86
N PHE A 1095 49.67 21.61 63.77
CA PHE A 1095 51.00 22.19 63.64
C PHE A 1095 50.90 23.70 63.50
N ILE A 1096 51.54 24.45 64.39
CA ILE A 1096 51.58 25.91 64.38
C ILE A 1096 53.00 26.36 64.06
N SER A 1097 53.14 27.06 62.94
CA SER A 1097 54.43 27.59 62.45
C SER A 1097 54.82 28.86 63.21
N SER A 1098 56.08 29.30 63.05
CA SER A 1098 56.49 30.65 63.46
C SER A 1098 55.51 31.70 62.91
N GLY A 1099 54.95 32.55 63.76
CA GLY A 1099 53.98 33.59 63.40
C GLY A 1099 52.53 33.12 63.18
N GLY A 1100 52.25 31.81 63.26
CA GLY A 1100 50.88 31.29 63.27
C GLY A 1100 50.22 31.39 64.65
N VAL A 1101 48.89 31.54 64.68
CA VAL A 1101 48.13 31.77 65.93
C VAL A 1101 46.92 30.83 66.04
N ALA A 1102 46.78 30.15 67.18
CA ALA A 1102 45.56 29.42 67.57
C ALA A 1102 44.96 30.03 68.85
N ASN A 1103 43.82 30.70 68.75
CA ASN A 1103 43.14 31.31 69.90
C ASN A 1103 42.01 30.42 70.43
N ASP A 1104 41.77 30.51 71.73
CA ASP A 1104 40.70 29.83 72.46
C ASP A 1104 40.58 28.33 72.15
N THR A 1105 41.74 27.67 72.04
CA THR A 1105 41.82 26.24 71.71
C THR A 1105 41.48 25.39 72.93
N THR A 1106 40.41 24.60 72.83
CA THR A 1106 39.99 23.64 73.86
C THR A 1106 40.42 22.23 73.45
N MET A 1107 41.42 21.65 74.12
CA MET A 1107 41.99 20.35 73.74
C MET A 1107 41.72 19.28 74.80
N SER A 1108 40.95 18.26 74.45
CA SER A 1108 40.69 17.05 75.26
C SER A 1108 41.43 15.80 74.75
N GLY A 1109 42.05 15.87 73.57
CA GLY A 1109 42.88 14.82 72.98
C GLY A 1109 43.54 15.27 71.67
N GLY A 1110 44.48 14.48 71.16
CA GLY A 1110 45.24 14.78 69.93
C GLY A 1110 46.70 15.16 70.18
N TYR A 1111 47.36 15.69 69.15
CA TYR A 1111 48.76 16.13 69.22
C TYR A 1111 48.90 17.57 68.69
N MET A 1112 49.39 18.49 69.51
CA MET A 1112 49.68 19.86 69.11
C MET A 1112 51.20 20.08 69.11
N ASN A 1113 51.72 20.67 68.03
CA ASN A 1113 53.12 21.03 67.86
C ASN A 1113 53.21 22.53 67.55
N ILE A 1114 53.98 23.27 68.35
CA ILE A 1114 54.14 24.72 68.21
C ILE A 1114 55.62 25.00 67.93
N SER A 1115 55.90 25.48 66.72
CA SER A 1115 57.24 25.92 66.32
C SER A 1115 57.64 27.21 67.08
N SER A 1116 58.94 27.46 67.20
CA SER A 1116 59.45 28.71 67.75
C SER A 1116 58.83 29.91 67.02
N GLY A 1117 58.21 30.82 67.77
CA GLY A 1117 57.49 31.98 67.24
C GLY A 1117 55.99 31.77 66.94
N GLY A 1118 55.47 30.54 67.04
CA GLY A 1118 54.02 30.27 66.97
C GLY A 1118 53.33 30.54 68.32
N VAL A 1119 52.02 30.80 68.29
CA VAL A 1119 51.22 31.14 69.47
C VAL A 1119 49.99 30.23 69.57
N ALA A 1120 49.75 29.65 70.74
CA ALA A 1120 48.48 28.99 71.08
C ALA A 1120 47.99 29.45 72.45
N ASN A 1121 46.71 29.81 72.53
CA ASN A 1121 46.02 30.19 73.77
C ASN A 1121 44.76 29.33 73.92
N GLY A 1122 44.41 28.92 75.15
CA GLY A 1122 43.20 28.13 75.40
C GLY A 1122 43.23 27.25 76.66
N TYR A 1123 42.31 26.29 76.74
CA TYR A 1123 42.07 25.45 77.92
C TYR A 1123 42.36 23.96 77.63
N CYS A 1124 43.30 23.39 78.38
CA CYS A 1124 43.64 21.97 78.34
C CYS A 1124 43.35 21.32 79.70
N PRO A 1125 42.40 20.38 79.83
CA PRO A 1125 42.20 19.60 81.05
C PRO A 1125 43.43 18.70 81.29
N LYS A 1126 43.85 18.60 82.55
CA LYS A 1126 45.06 17.88 83.03
C LYS A 1126 45.32 16.51 82.37
N PHE A 1127 46.07 16.45 81.26
CA PHE A 1127 46.83 15.24 80.85
C PHE A 1127 47.97 15.49 79.82
N CYS A 1128 48.49 16.73 79.69
CA CYS A 1128 49.54 17.09 78.70
C CYS A 1128 50.96 17.24 79.28
N GLU A 1129 51.38 16.37 80.21
CA GLU A 1129 52.67 16.50 80.91
C GLU A 1129 53.72 15.44 80.49
N LYS A 1130 53.76 15.05 79.20
CA LYS A 1130 54.79 14.10 78.72
C LYS A 1130 55.38 14.34 77.32
N HIS A 1131 54.75 15.15 76.46
CA HIS A 1131 55.25 15.45 75.10
C HIS A 1131 54.89 16.89 74.68
N LEU A 1132 55.36 17.86 75.46
CA LEU A 1132 55.61 19.25 75.04
C LEU A 1132 57.12 19.42 74.85
#